data_AF-Q6PJG6-F1
#
_entry.id   AF-Q6PJG6-F1
#
_cell.length_a   1.000
_cell.length_b   1.000
_cell.length_c   1.000
_cell.angle_alpha   90.00
_cell.angle_beta   90.00
_cell.angle_gamma   90.00
#
_symmetry.space_group_name_H-M   'P 1'
#
loop_
_entity.id
_entity.type
_entity.pdbx_description
1 polymer ?
#
loop_
_entity_poly.entity_id
_entity_poly.type
_entity_poly.pdbx_seq_one_letter_code
_entity_poly.pdbx_strand_id
1 'polypeptide(L)'
;MDPECAQLLPALCAVLVDPRQPVADDTCLEKLLDWFKTVTEGESSVVLLQEHPCLVELLSHVLKVQDLSSGVLSFSLRLAGTFAAQENCFQYLQQGELLPGLFGEPGPLGRATWAVPTVRSGWIQGLRSLAQHPSALRFLADHGAVDTIFSLQGDSSLFVASAASQLLVHVLALSMRGGAEGQPCLPGGDWPACAQKIMDHVEESLCSAATPKVTQALNVLTTTFGRCQSPWTEALWVRLSPRVACLLERDPIPAAHSFVDLLLCVARSPVFSSSDGSLWETVARALSCLGPTHMGPLALGILKLEHCPQALRTQAFQVLLQPLACVLKATVQAPGPPGLLDGTADDATTVDTLLASKSSCAGLLCRTLAHLEELQPLPQRPSPWPQASLLGATVTVLRLCDGSAAPASSVGGHLCGTLAGCVRVQRAALDFLGTLSQGTGPQELVTQALAVLLECLESPGSSPTVLKKAFQATLRWLLSSPKTPGCSDLGPLIPQFLRELFPVLQKRLCHPCWEVRDSALEFLTQLSRHWGGQADFRCALLASEVPQLALQLLQDPESYVRASAVTAMGQLSSQGLHAPTSPEHAEARQSLFLELLHILSVDSEGFPRRAVMQVFTEWLRDGHADAAQDTEQFVATVLQAASRDLDWEVRAQGLELALVFLGQTLGPPRTHCPYAVALPEVAPAQPLTEALRALCHVGLFDFAFCALFDCDRPVAQKSCDLLLFLRDKIASYSSLREARGSPNTASAEATLPRWRAGEQAQPPGDQEPEAVLAMLRSLDLEGLRSTLAESSDHVEKSPQSLLQDMLATGGFLQGDEADCY
;
A
#
# COMPACT_ATOMS: atom_id res chain seq x y z
N MET A 1 -15.03 -32.37 9.09
CA MET A 1 -14.12 -31.93 10.17
C MET A 1 -13.08 -33.01 10.41
N ASP A 2 -11.84 -32.65 10.76
CA ASP A 2 -10.80 -33.64 11.07
C ASP A 2 -11.17 -34.50 12.30
N PRO A 3 -10.98 -35.83 12.24
CA PRO A 3 -11.41 -36.73 13.31
C PRO A 3 -10.67 -36.49 14.63
N GLU A 4 -9.43 -36.01 14.58
CA GLU A 4 -8.63 -35.67 15.76
C GLU A 4 -9.20 -34.43 16.48
N CYS A 5 -9.60 -33.41 15.70
CA CYS A 5 -10.28 -32.24 16.24
C CYS A 5 -11.66 -32.62 16.83
N ALA A 6 -12.40 -33.51 16.17
CA ALA A 6 -13.70 -33.99 16.63
C ALA A 6 -13.66 -34.62 18.03
N GLN A 7 -12.57 -35.33 18.36
CA GLN A 7 -12.37 -35.97 19.66
C GLN A 7 -12.09 -34.96 20.79
N LEU A 8 -11.48 -33.81 20.47
CA LEU A 8 -11.14 -32.76 21.44
C LEU A 8 -12.32 -31.84 21.76
N LEU A 9 -13.29 -31.71 20.85
CA LEU A 9 -14.42 -30.77 20.96
C LEU A 9 -15.25 -30.88 22.25
N PRO A 10 -15.65 -32.08 22.74
CA PRO A 10 -16.44 -32.17 23.97
C PRO A 10 -15.71 -31.62 25.19
N ALA A 11 -14.41 -31.90 25.31
CA ALA A 11 -13.59 -31.37 26.40
C ALA A 11 -13.47 -29.85 26.30
N LEU A 12 -13.24 -29.32 25.08
CA LEU A 12 -13.16 -27.88 24.85
C LEU A 12 -14.47 -27.19 25.25
N CYS A 13 -15.61 -27.73 24.81
CA CYS A 13 -16.93 -27.16 25.12
C CYS A 13 -17.17 -27.12 26.64
N ALA A 14 -16.75 -28.14 27.38
CA ALA A 14 -16.85 -28.18 28.84
C ALA A 14 -15.98 -27.11 29.51
N VAL A 15 -14.75 -26.89 29.01
CA VAL A 15 -13.85 -25.83 29.51
C VAL A 15 -14.44 -24.44 29.26
N LEU A 16 -15.00 -24.20 28.07
CA LEU A 16 -15.55 -22.89 27.71
C LEU A 16 -16.74 -22.47 28.60
N VAL A 17 -17.56 -23.42 29.07
CA VAL A 17 -18.75 -23.12 29.91
C VAL A 17 -18.48 -23.14 31.41
N ASP A 18 -17.28 -23.55 31.85
CA ASP A 18 -16.92 -23.53 33.26
C ASP A 18 -16.37 -22.15 33.67
N PRO A 19 -17.11 -21.33 34.44
CA PRO A 19 -16.66 -20.00 34.84
C PRO A 19 -15.42 -20.03 35.77
N ARG A 20 -15.02 -21.20 36.27
CA ARG A 20 -13.84 -21.37 37.12
C ARG A 20 -12.55 -21.55 36.32
N GLN A 21 -12.66 -21.91 35.04
CA GLN A 21 -11.50 -22.13 34.18
C GLN A 21 -10.99 -20.80 33.64
N PRO A 22 -9.65 -20.63 33.52
CA PRO A 22 -9.10 -19.46 32.83
C PRO A 22 -9.58 -19.49 31.38
N VAL A 23 -10.25 -18.41 31.00
CA VAL A 23 -10.83 -18.27 29.66
C VAL A 23 -9.68 -18.16 28.66
N ALA A 24 -9.77 -18.92 27.57
CA ALA A 24 -8.84 -18.79 26.45
C ALA A 24 -8.77 -17.34 25.97
N ASP A 25 -7.56 -16.85 25.67
CA ASP A 25 -7.34 -15.49 25.16
C ASP A 25 -8.30 -15.18 23.99
N ASP A 26 -8.72 -13.92 23.85
CA ASP A 26 -9.63 -13.48 22.78
C ASP A 26 -9.10 -13.91 21.41
N THR A 27 -7.77 -13.91 21.22
CA THR A 27 -7.09 -14.42 20.03
C THR A 27 -7.42 -15.89 19.71
N CYS A 28 -7.48 -16.76 20.73
CA CYS A 28 -7.79 -18.17 20.55
C CYS A 28 -9.25 -18.38 20.16
N LEU A 29 -10.17 -17.61 20.76
CA LEU A 29 -11.59 -17.65 20.41
C LEU A 29 -11.84 -17.17 18.97
N GLU A 30 -11.12 -16.15 18.50
CA GLU A 30 -11.20 -15.71 17.10
C GLU A 30 -10.69 -16.80 16.13
N LYS A 31 -9.54 -17.41 16.40
CA LYS A 31 -9.01 -18.52 15.59
C LYS A 31 -9.99 -19.69 15.54
N LEU A 32 -10.63 -20.01 16.67
CA LEU A 32 -11.61 -21.09 16.76
C LEU A 32 -12.86 -20.77 15.92
N LEU A 33 -13.33 -19.52 15.90
CA LEU A 33 -14.43 -19.10 15.03
C LEU A 33 -14.08 -19.20 13.55
N ASP A 34 -12.86 -18.81 13.16
CA ASP A 34 -12.43 -18.88 11.76
C ASP A 34 -12.30 -20.34 11.29
N TRP A 35 -11.86 -21.24 12.17
CA TRP A 35 -11.89 -22.67 11.90
C TRP A 35 -13.33 -23.19 11.71
N PHE A 36 -14.25 -22.86 12.62
CA PHE A 36 -15.65 -23.29 12.46
C PHE A 36 -16.31 -22.74 11.19
N LYS A 37 -16.01 -21.49 10.78
CA LYS A 37 -16.48 -20.96 9.49
C LYS A 37 -16.01 -21.82 8.34
N THR A 38 -14.71 -22.15 8.31
CA THR A 38 -14.11 -23.02 7.28
C THR A 38 -14.79 -24.39 7.23
N VAL A 39 -15.09 -24.99 8.39
CA VAL A 39 -15.82 -26.26 8.46
C VAL A 39 -17.25 -26.11 7.89
N THR A 40 -17.97 -25.04 8.25
CA THR A 40 -19.34 -24.81 7.78
C THR A 40 -19.47 -24.40 6.31
N GLU A 41 -18.38 -24.00 5.66
CA GLU A 41 -18.34 -23.75 4.21
C GLU A 41 -18.24 -25.07 3.41
N GLY A 42 -17.56 -26.08 3.95
CA GLY A 42 -17.40 -27.39 3.33
C GLY A 42 -18.48 -28.41 3.70
N GLU A 43 -19.14 -28.25 4.85
CA GLU A 43 -20.06 -29.24 5.43
C GLU A 43 -21.40 -28.62 5.84
N SER A 44 -22.45 -29.44 5.91
CA SER A 44 -23.75 -28.96 6.37
C SER A 44 -23.74 -28.73 7.88
N SER A 45 -24.08 -27.51 8.31
CA SER A 45 -24.07 -27.13 9.73
C SER A 45 -25.03 -27.97 10.58
N VAL A 46 -26.18 -28.40 10.01
CA VAL A 46 -27.12 -29.26 10.74
C VAL A 46 -26.54 -30.65 11.01
N VAL A 47 -25.80 -31.21 10.05
CA VAL A 47 -25.14 -32.51 10.21
C VAL A 47 -24.02 -32.39 11.26
N LEU A 48 -23.22 -31.33 11.19
CA LEU A 48 -22.18 -31.04 12.16
C LEU A 48 -22.74 -30.98 13.60
N LEU A 49 -23.87 -30.28 13.81
CA LEU A 49 -24.52 -30.20 15.12
C LEU A 49 -25.16 -31.52 15.58
N GLN A 50 -25.60 -32.36 14.65
CA GLN A 50 -26.14 -33.69 14.96
C GLN A 50 -25.04 -34.68 15.33
N GLU A 51 -23.88 -34.63 14.68
CA GLU A 51 -22.72 -35.48 14.97
C GLU A 51 -21.98 -35.03 16.24
N HIS A 52 -22.03 -33.74 16.57
CA HIS A 52 -21.36 -33.16 17.73
C HIS A 52 -22.34 -32.43 18.67
N PRO A 53 -23.14 -33.19 19.45
CA PRO A 53 -24.17 -32.63 20.34
C PRO A 53 -23.59 -31.68 21.41
N CYS A 54 -22.31 -31.80 21.74
CA CYS A 54 -21.61 -30.89 22.67
C CYS A 54 -21.69 -29.41 22.23
N LEU A 55 -21.79 -29.12 20.92
CA LEU A 55 -21.93 -27.76 20.41
C LEU A 55 -23.33 -27.18 20.67
N VAL A 56 -24.37 -28.00 20.57
CA VAL A 56 -25.75 -27.62 20.92
C VAL A 56 -25.85 -27.43 22.44
N GLU A 57 -25.22 -28.33 23.20
CA GLU A 57 -25.12 -28.23 24.65
C GLU A 57 -24.40 -26.95 25.06
N LEU A 58 -23.26 -26.60 24.45
CA LEU A 58 -22.54 -25.36 24.67
C LEU A 58 -23.48 -24.15 24.57
N LEU A 59 -24.17 -24.00 23.44
CA LEU A 59 -25.10 -22.89 23.20
C LEU A 59 -26.23 -22.84 24.23
N SER A 60 -26.75 -24.00 24.64
CA SER A 60 -27.80 -24.08 25.65
C SER A 60 -27.32 -23.76 27.08
N HIS A 61 -26.07 -24.10 27.41
CA HIS A 61 -25.48 -23.86 28.73
C HIS A 61 -25.14 -22.39 28.94
N VAL A 62 -24.65 -21.72 27.89
CA VAL A 62 -24.37 -20.27 27.90
C VAL A 62 -25.61 -19.46 28.29
N LEU A 63 -26.82 -19.93 27.96
CA LEU A 63 -28.08 -19.31 28.38
C LEU A 63 -28.40 -19.50 29.87
N LYS A 64 -27.83 -20.50 30.54
CA LYS A 64 -28.16 -20.82 31.94
C LYS A 64 -27.17 -20.22 32.94
N VAL A 65 -25.92 -20.02 32.53
CA VAL A 65 -24.84 -19.52 33.40
C VAL A 65 -24.84 -17.98 33.43
N GLN A 66 -24.88 -17.39 34.63
CA GLN A 66 -24.89 -15.93 34.81
C GLN A 66 -23.48 -15.32 34.81
N ASP A 67 -22.49 -16.02 35.36
CA ASP A 67 -21.11 -15.52 35.54
C ASP A 67 -20.16 -15.94 34.41
N LEU A 68 -20.68 -16.09 33.18
CA LEU A 68 -19.86 -16.44 32.03
C LEU A 68 -19.03 -15.25 31.56
N SER A 69 -17.82 -15.51 31.08
CA SER A 69 -16.97 -14.47 30.51
C SER A 69 -17.60 -13.81 29.27
N SER A 70 -17.37 -12.50 29.12
CA SER A 70 -17.85 -11.73 27.98
C SER A 70 -17.28 -12.23 26.65
N GLY A 71 -16.04 -12.73 26.64
CA GLY A 71 -15.39 -13.34 25.49
C GLY A 71 -16.10 -14.60 25.03
N VAL A 72 -16.38 -15.55 25.93
CA VAL A 72 -17.08 -16.80 25.58
C VAL A 72 -18.52 -16.53 25.18
N LEU A 73 -19.20 -15.59 25.84
CA LEU A 73 -20.55 -15.19 25.44
C LEU A 73 -20.57 -14.60 24.02
N SER A 74 -19.64 -13.69 23.71
CA SER A 74 -19.46 -13.13 22.36
C SER A 74 -19.15 -14.22 21.32
N PHE A 75 -18.22 -15.12 21.64
CA PHE A 75 -17.88 -16.29 20.83
C PHE A 75 -19.11 -17.15 20.54
N SER A 76 -19.89 -17.47 21.56
CA SER A 76 -21.06 -18.35 21.44
C SER A 76 -22.17 -17.72 20.60
N LEU A 77 -22.40 -16.41 20.74
CA LEU A 77 -23.34 -15.66 19.88
C LEU A 77 -22.91 -15.70 18.41
N ARG A 78 -21.62 -15.49 18.14
CA ARG A 78 -21.07 -15.54 16.79
C ARG A 78 -21.11 -16.93 16.20
N LEU A 79 -20.78 -17.95 17.00
CA LEU A 79 -20.82 -19.35 16.60
C LEU A 79 -22.25 -19.79 16.23
N ALA A 80 -23.24 -19.46 17.08
CA ALA A 80 -24.64 -19.70 16.78
C ALA A 80 -25.07 -19.01 15.47
N GLY A 81 -24.59 -17.78 15.25
CA GLY A 81 -24.81 -17.05 14.00
C GLY A 81 -24.21 -17.76 12.78
N THR A 82 -22.99 -18.28 12.89
CA THR A 82 -22.31 -19.05 11.83
C THR A 82 -23.09 -20.32 11.47
N PHE A 83 -23.54 -21.10 12.46
CA PHE A 83 -24.35 -22.30 12.20
C PHE A 83 -25.70 -21.95 11.59
N ALA A 84 -26.33 -20.87 12.07
CA ALA A 84 -27.62 -20.40 11.60
C ALA A 84 -27.55 -19.65 10.26
N ALA A 85 -26.37 -19.53 9.63
CA ALA A 85 -26.24 -18.98 8.28
C ALA A 85 -26.92 -19.88 7.22
N GLN A 86 -26.93 -21.21 7.45
CA GLN A 86 -27.65 -22.17 6.61
C GLN A 86 -29.11 -22.28 7.08
N GLU A 87 -30.09 -22.10 6.18
CA GLU A 87 -31.51 -21.99 6.54
C GLU A 87 -32.08 -23.25 7.23
N ASN A 88 -31.63 -24.44 6.85
CA ASN A 88 -32.03 -25.70 7.49
C ASN A 88 -31.55 -25.77 8.96
N CYS A 89 -30.31 -25.34 9.23
CA CYS A 89 -29.73 -25.29 10.56
C CYS A 89 -30.35 -24.16 11.40
N PHE A 90 -30.66 -23.01 10.77
CA PHE A 90 -31.43 -21.95 11.41
C PHE A 90 -32.77 -22.46 11.93
N GLN A 91 -33.54 -23.18 11.09
CA GLN A 91 -34.81 -23.77 11.49
C GLN A 91 -34.65 -24.79 12.63
N TYR A 92 -33.61 -25.63 12.56
CA TYR A 92 -33.28 -26.58 13.62
C TYR A 92 -33.00 -25.89 14.97
N LEU A 93 -32.15 -24.85 14.97
CA LEU A 93 -31.82 -24.08 16.18
C LEU A 93 -33.01 -23.25 16.69
N GLN A 94 -33.87 -22.78 15.79
CA GLN A 94 -35.09 -22.06 16.15
C GLN A 94 -36.12 -22.99 16.80
N GLN A 95 -36.32 -24.21 16.26
CA GLN A 95 -37.21 -25.22 16.84
C GLN A 95 -36.75 -25.66 18.24
N GLY A 96 -35.43 -25.68 18.48
CA GLY A 96 -34.84 -25.92 19.80
C GLY A 96 -34.88 -24.72 20.76
N GLU A 97 -35.54 -23.61 20.40
CA GLU A 97 -35.61 -22.34 21.16
C GLU A 97 -34.24 -21.69 21.48
N LEU A 98 -33.16 -22.11 20.82
CA LEU A 98 -31.81 -21.59 21.07
C LEU A 98 -31.62 -20.19 20.48
N LEU A 99 -32.08 -19.93 19.26
CA LEU A 99 -31.95 -18.60 18.64
C LEU A 99 -32.76 -17.52 19.38
N PRO A 100 -34.05 -17.74 19.71
CA PRO A 100 -34.79 -16.81 20.57
C PRO A 100 -34.12 -16.59 21.93
N GLY A 101 -33.57 -17.66 22.53
CA GLY A 101 -32.83 -17.56 23.79
C GLY A 101 -31.55 -16.74 23.68
N LEU A 102 -30.78 -16.87 22.60
CA LEU A 102 -29.49 -16.20 22.42
C LEU A 102 -29.61 -14.76 21.92
N PHE A 103 -30.58 -14.47 21.07
CA PHE A 103 -30.69 -13.15 20.42
C PHE A 103 -31.91 -12.33 20.85
N GLY A 104 -32.85 -12.92 21.61
CA GLY A 104 -34.01 -12.22 22.18
C GLY A 104 -33.80 -11.76 23.63
N GLU A 105 -34.87 -11.26 24.25
CA GLU A 105 -34.93 -10.77 25.64
C GLU A 105 -34.37 -11.74 26.70
N PRO A 106 -34.60 -13.07 26.63
CA PRO A 106 -34.06 -14.03 27.62
C PRO A 106 -32.52 -14.14 27.61
N GLY A 107 -31.89 -13.63 26.55
CA GLY A 107 -30.46 -13.76 26.29
C GLY A 107 -29.62 -12.68 26.95
N PRO A 108 -28.57 -12.19 26.26
CA PRO A 108 -27.67 -11.19 26.82
C PRO A 108 -28.35 -9.82 26.99
N LEU A 109 -29.39 -9.51 26.22
CA LEU A 109 -30.08 -8.21 26.25
C LEU A 109 -30.62 -7.85 27.63
N GLY A 110 -31.19 -8.82 28.35
CA GLY A 110 -31.69 -8.64 29.72
C GLY A 110 -30.64 -8.77 30.82
N ARG A 111 -29.35 -8.99 30.49
CA ARG A 111 -28.28 -9.27 31.46
C ARG A 111 -27.34 -8.09 31.63
N ALA A 112 -26.68 -8.02 32.79
CA ALA A 112 -25.64 -7.03 33.07
C ALA A 112 -24.46 -7.08 32.06
N THR A 113 -24.20 -8.26 31.47
CA THR A 113 -23.16 -8.46 30.45
C THR A 113 -23.41 -7.66 29.17
N TRP A 114 -24.64 -7.23 28.89
CA TRP A 114 -24.96 -6.35 27.77
C TRP A 114 -24.18 -5.02 27.82
N ALA A 115 -23.80 -4.56 29.00
CA ALA A 115 -23.00 -3.34 29.17
C ALA A 115 -21.56 -3.47 28.61
N VAL A 116 -21.09 -4.69 28.31
CA VAL A 116 -19.76 -4.94 27.75
C VAL A 116 -19.78 -4.81 26.21
N PRO A 117 -18.94 -3.93 25.61
CA PRO A 117 -18.92 -3.73 24.15
C PRO A 117 -18.64 -5.01 23.34
N THR A 118 -17.79 -5.90 23.85
CA THR A 118 -17.47 -7.20 23.23
C THR A 118 -18.73 -8.05 23.03
N VAL A 119 -19.62 -8.09 24.01
CA VAL A 119 -20.88 -8.87 23.92
C VAL A 119 -21.81 -8.25 22.89
N ARG A 120 -21.95 -6.93 22.86
CA ARG A 120 -22.77 -6.23 21.85
C ARG A 120 -22.22 -6.42 20.44
N SER A 121 -20.90 -6.35 20.28
CA SER A 121 -20.23 -6.65 19.01
C SER A 121 -20.47 -8.09 18.58
N GLY A 122 -20.31 -9.07 19.49
CA GLY A 122 -20.59 -10.48 19.23
C GLY A 122 -22.05 -10.74 18.84
N TRP A 123 -23.00 -10.07 19.50
CA TRP A 123 -24.42 -10.14 19.17
C TRP A 123 -24.70 -9.62 17.75
N ILE A 124 -24.18 -8.44 17.38
CA ILE A 124 -24.33 -7.86 16.04
C ILE A 124 -23.71 -8.79 14.98
N GLN A 125 -22.50 -9.29 15.24
CA GLN A 125 -21.81 -10.18 14.30
C GLN A 125 -22.53 -11.51 14.14
N GLY A 126 -23.03 -12.11 15.22
CA GLY A 126 -23.87 -13.31 15.18
C GLY A 126 -25.14 -13.09 14.36
N LEU A 127 -25.85 -11.98 14.58
CA LEU A 127 -27.01 -11.61 13.76
C LEU A 127 -26.67 -11.41 12.29
N ARG A 128 -25.51 -10.82 11.99
CA ARG A 128 -25.06 -10.66 10.61
C ARG A 128 -24.81 -12.01 9.93
N SER A 129 -24.18 -12.94 10.63
CA SER A 129 -23.92 -14.28 10.12
C SER A 129 -25.22 -15.07 9.89
N LEU A 130 -26.22 -14.96 10.77
CA LEU A 130 -27.49 -15.69 10.59
C LEU A 130 -28.41 -15.06 9.55
N ALA A 131 -28.33 -13.74 9.34
CA ALA A 131 -29.18 -13.02 8.39
C ALA A 131 -28.74 -13.25 6.93
N GLN A 132 -28.72 -14.49 6.44
CA GLN A 132 -28.37 -14.82 5.05
C GLN A 132 -29.58 -15.27 4.21
N HIS A 133 -30.72 -15.53 4.85
CA HIS A 133 -31.92 -16.06 4.20
C HIS A 133 -33.19 -15.35 4.69
N PRO A 134 -34.30 -15.38 3.90
CA PRO A 134 -35.53 -14.67 4.24
C PRO A 134 -36.15 -15.03 5.59
N SER A 135 -36.04 -16.30 6.03
CA SER A 135 -36.56 -16.74 7.33
C SER A 135 -35.95 -15.98 8.52
N ALA A 136 -34.70 -15.50 8.40
CA ALA A 136 -34.04 -14.69 9.42
C ALA A 136 -34.68 -13.30 9.57
N LEU A 137 -35.21 -12.71 8.48
CA LEU A 137 -35.85 -11.39 8.54
C LEU A 137 -37.08 -11.39 9.44
N ARG A 138 -37.88 -12.46 9.35
CA ARG A 138 -39.04 -12.65 10.21
C ARG A 138 -38.62 -12.80 11.67
N PHE A 139 -37.57 -13.56 11.93
CA PHE A 139 -37.00 -13.70 13.27
C PHE A 139 -36.54 -12.36 13.86
N LEU A 140 -35.81 -11.55 13.08
CA LEU A 140 -35.34 -10.23 13.51
C LEU A 140 -36.51 -9.28 13.84
N ALA A 141 -37.60 -9.36 13.10
CA ALA A 141 -38.81 -8.57 13.35
C ALA A 141 -39.55 -9.06 14.61
N ASP A 142 -39.82 -10.37 14.70
CA ASP A 142 -40.65 -10.96 15.74
C ASP A 142 -40.00 -10.85 17.14
N HIS A 143 -38.67 -10.75 17.21
CA HIS A 143 -37.91 -10.69 18.48
C HIS A 143 -37.37 -9.28 18.79
N GLY A 144 -37.83 -8.23 18.10
CA GLY A 144 -37.43 -6.84 18.39
C GLY A 144 -35.96 -6.52 18.09
N ALA A 145 -35.22 -7.42 17.43
CA ALA A 145 -33.79 -7.26 17.17
C ALA A 145 -33.49 -5.99 16.34
N VAL A 146 -34.38 -5.64 15.41
CA VAL A 146 -34.24 -4.41 14.60
C VAL A 146 -34.20 -3.14 15.46
N ASP A 147 -35.04 -3.06 16.51
CA ASP A 147 -35.08 -1.89 17.40
C ASP A 147 -33.83 -1.80 18.27
N THR A 148 -33.32 -2.95 18.70
CA THR A 148 -32.03 -3.05 19.40
C THR A 148 -30.90 -2.56 18.49
N ILE A 149 -30.88 -2.93 17.21
CA ILE A 149 -29.86 -2.48 16.26
C ILE A 149 -29.92 -0.94 16.08
N PHE A 150 -31.11 -0.34 16.03
CA PHE A 150 -31.25 1.13 15.99
C PHE A 150 -30.61 1.80 17.20
N SER A 151 -30.87 1.26 18.39
CA SER A 151 -30.30 1.77 19.64
C SER A 151 -28.77 1.67 19.63
N LEU A 152 -28.22 0.58 19.07
CA LEU A 152 -26.77 0.35 18.98
C LEU A 152 -26.05 1.27 17.98
N GLN A 153 -26.75 1.97 17.09
CA GLN A 153 -26.10 3.00 16.26
C GLN A 153 -25.58 4.18 17.09
N GLY A 154 -26.14 4.39 18.29
CA GLY A 154 -25.71 5.39 19.26
C GLY A 154 -24.75 4.86 20.33
N ASP A 155 -24.16 3.67 20.13
CA ASP A 155 -23.27 3.07 21.12
C ASP A 155 -22.02 3.93 21.37
N SER A 156 -21.53 3.89 22.61
CA SER A 156 -20.29 4.58 23.00
C SER A 156 -19.05 3.97 22.32
N SER A 157 -19.11 2.69 21.93
CA SER A 157 -18.08 2.05 21.12
C SER A 157 -18.32 2.33 19.63
N LEU A 158 -17.37 3.03 19.01
CA LEU A 158 -17.37 3.29 17.56
C LEU A 158 -17.45 2.00 16.72
N PHE A 159 -16.88 0.90 17.21
CA PHE A 159 -16.93 -0.40 16.54
C PHE A 159 -18.33 -1.00 16.56
N VAL A 160 -19.02 -0.93 17.70
CA VAL A 160 -20.40 -1.40 17.85
C VAL A 160 -21.34 -0.55 17.00
N ALA A 161 -21.22 0.77 17.08
CA ALA A 161 -22.03 1.70 16.29
C ALA A 161 -21.86 1.51 14.77
N SER A 162 -20.61 1.31 14.31
CA SER A 162 -20.32 1.00 12.91
C SER A 162 -20.87 -0.36 12.49
N ALA A 163 -20.68 -1.41 13.31
CA ALA A 163 -21.18 -2.74 13.03
C ALA A 163 -22.72 -2.77 12.97
N ALA A 164 -23.40 -2.05 13.86
CA ALA A 164 -24.86 -1.92 13.86
C ALA A 164 -25.35 -1.25 12.57
N SER A 165 -24.69 -0.16 12.15
CA SER A 165 -25.02 0.52 10.89
C SER A 165 -24.82 -0.40 9.68
N GLN A 166 -23.75 -1.19 9.66
CA GLN A 166 -23.52 -2.18 8.59
C GLN A 166 -24.56 -3.32 8.60
N LEU A 167 -25.01 -3.76 9.77
CA LEU A 167 -26.05 -4.78 9.89
C LEU A 167 -27.39 -4.25 9.38
N LEU A 168 -27.75 -2.99 9.64
CA LEU A 168 -28.96 -2.40 9.07
C LEU A 168 -28.94 -2.41 7.54
N VAL A 169 -27.81 -2.05 6.93
CA VAL A 169 -27.65 -2.12 5.47
C VAL A 169 -27.81 -3.55 4.96
N HIS A 170 -27.23 -4.52 5.67
CA HIS A 170 -27.33 -5.93 5.31
C HIS A 170 -28.78 -6.44 5.38
N VAL A 171 -29.49 -6.13 6.46
CA VAL A 171 -30.90 -6.50 6.65
C VAL A 171 -31.80 -5.80 5.61
N LEU A 172 -31.53 -4.54 5.30
CA LEU A 172 -32.24 -3.80 4.25
C LEU A 172 -32.05 -4.48 2.89
N ALA A 173 -30.80 -4.75 2.50
CA ALA A 173 -30.50 -5.41 1.22
C ALA A 173 -31.12 -6.81 1.12
N LEU A 174 -31.06 -7.60 2.20
CA LEU A 174 -31.70 -8.92 2.26
C LEU A 174 -33.22 -8.82 2.13
N SER A 175 -33.84 -7.84 2.79
CA SER A 175 -35.29 -7.60 2.71
C SER A 175 -35.73 -7.29 1.28
N MET A 176 -34.92 -6.53 0.55
CA MET A 176 -35.23 -6.16 -0.84
C MET A 176 -34.96 -7.29 -1.85
N ARG A 177 -34.09 -8.26 -1.53
CA ARG A 177 -33.82 -9.41 -2.40
C ARG A 177 -34.99 -10.40 -2.51
N GLY A 178 -35.94 -10.38 -1.56
CA GLY A 178 -37.10 -11.27 -1.55
C GLY A 178 -38.21 -10.94 -2.57
N GLY A 179 -38.12 -9.82 -3.28
CA GLY A 179 -39.02 -9.50 -4.40
C GLY A 179 -38.56 -10.20 -5.68
N ALA A 180 -39.50 -10.59 -6.55
CA ALA A 180 -39.20 -11.25 -7.83
C ALA A 180 -38.10 -10.48 -8.57
N GLU A 181 -36.94 -11.12 -8.76
CA GLU A 181 -35.77 -10.54 -9.42
C GLU A 181 -36.19 -9.92 -10.76
N GLY A 182 -36.14 -8.59 -10.85
CA GLY A 182 -36.36 -7.86 -12.09
C GLY A 182 -37.47 -6.80 -12.10
N GLN A 183 -38.28 -6.65 -11.04
CA GLN A 183 -39.20 -5.50 -10.95
C GLN A 183 -38.60 -4.37 -10.10
N PRO A 184 -38.37 -3.16 -10.66
CA PRO A 184 -38.01 -2.01 -9.85
C PRO A 184 -39.16 -1.71 -8.89
N CYS A 185 -38.88 -1.72 -7.58
CA CYS A 185 -39.86 -1.30 -6.58
C CYS A 185 -40.25 0.15 -6.90
N LEU A 186 -41.49 0.35 -7.39
CA LEU A 186 -42.01 1.67 -7.70
C LEU A 186 -41.98 2.54 -6.43
N PRO A 187 -41.65 3.84 -6.54
CA PRO A 187 -41.75 4.77 -5.41
C PRO A 187 -43.21 4.86 -4.97
N GLY A 188 -43.54 4.16 -3.87
CA GLY A 188 -44.90 4.05 -3.33
C GLY A 188 -45.46 2.62 -3.24
N GLY A 189 -44.74 1.58 -3.64
CA GLY A 189 -45.12 0.20 -3.32
C GLY A 189 -44.98 -0.13 -1.83
N ASP A 190 -45.71 -1.12 -1.33
CA ASP A 190 -45.54 -1.60 0.06
C ASP A 190 -44.17 -2.29 0.20
N TRP A 191 -43.21 -1.61 0.83
CA TRP A 191 -41.90 -2.19 1.13
C TRP A 191 -42.07 -3.33 2.14
N PRO A 192 -41.22 -4.38 2.08
CA PRO A 192 -41.21 -5.42 3.10
C PRO A 192 -41.10 -4.82 4.50
N ALA A 193 -41.80 -5.39 5.49
CA ALA A 193 -41.96 -4.79 6.81
C ALA A 193 -40.63 -4.37 7.48
N CYS A 194 -39.59 -5.22 7.42
CA CYS A 194 -38.26 -4.88 7.93
C CYS A 194 -37.62 -3.70 7.19
N ALA A 195 -37.75 -3.67 5.85
CA ALA A 195 -37.21 -2.59 5.04
C ALA A 195 -37.94 -1.27 5.35
N GLN A 196 -39.27 -1.29 5.45
CA GLN A 196 -40.07 -0.13 5.81
C GLN A 196 -39.67 0.41 7.20
N LYS A 197 -39.50 -0.47 8.19
CA LYS A 197 -39.09 -0.08 9.54
C LYS A 197 -37.72 0.59 9.58
N ILE A 198 -36.74 0.06 8.84
CA ILE A 198 -35.41 0.67 8.71
C ILE A 198 -35.51 2.03 8.02
N MET A 199 -36.33 2.13 6.98
CA MET A 199 -36.54 3.36 6.24
C MET A 199 -37.15 4.47 7.09
N ASP A 200 -38.17 4.16 7.86
CA ASP A 200 -38.84 5.15 8.72
C ASP A 200 -37.88 5.66 9.81
N HIS A 201 -37.04 4.78 10.38
CA HIS A 201 -35.99 5.18 11.33
C HIS A 201 -34.93 6.10 10.70
N VAL A 202 -34.49 5.80 9.47
CA VAL A 202 -33.53 6.65 8.74
C VAL A 202 -34.15 8.01 8.43
N GLU A 203 -35.41 8.07 8.00
CA GLU A 203 -36.12 9.32 7.74
C GLU A 203 -36.28 10.17 9.00
N GLU A 204 -36.70 9.56 10.11
CA GLU A 204 -36.80 10.25 11.40
C GLU A 204 -35.44 10.80 11.84
N SER A 205 -34.38 10.00 11.67
CA SER A 205 -33.02 10.36 12.06
C SER A 205 -32.43 11.51 11.23
N LEU A 206 -32.77 11.60 9.92
CA LEU A 206 -32.41 12.76 9.08
C LEU A 206 -33.15 14.03 9.50
N CYS A 207 -34.42 13.91 9.91
CA CYS A 207 -35.22 15.04 10.34
C CYS A 207 -34.87 15.54 11.75
N SER A 208 -34.22 14.70 12.57
CA SER A 208 -33.79 15.04 13.94
C SER A 208 -32.90 16.29 14.01
N ALA A 209 -33.06 17.10 15.07
CA ALA A 209 -32.18 18.21 15.38
C ALA A 209 -30.81 17.77 15.95
N ALA A 210 -30.71 16.54 16.46
CA ALA A 210 -29.48 16.02 17.06
C ALA A 210 -28.49 15.56 15.98
N THR A 211 -27.33 16.24 15.88
CA THR A 211 -26.26 15.89 14.94
C THR A 211 -25.85 14.42 14.97
N PRO A 212 -25.74 13.72 16.12
CA PRO A 212 -25.40 12.29 16.13
C PRO A 212 -26.40 11.41 15.39
N LYS A 213 -27.72 11.67 15.50
CA LYS A 213 -28.75 10.93 14.77
C LYS A 213 -28.65 11.15 13.25
N VAL A 214 -28.38 12.40 12.84
CA VAL A 214 -28.14 12.72 11.43
C VAL A 214 -26.90 11.98 10.90
N THR A 215 -25.79 11.98 11.65
CA THR A 215 -24.58 11.24 11.31
C THR A 215 -24.87 9.74 11.13
N GLN A 216 -25.64 9.13 12.03
CA GLN A 216 -26.01 7.71 11.96
C GLN A 216 -26.80 7.40 10.68
N ALA A 217 -27.80 8.23 10.37
CA ALA A 217 -28.59 8.08 9.14
C ALA A 217 -27.72 8.21 7.89
N LEU A 218 -26.88 9.23 7.83
CA LEU A 218 -25.96 9.45 6.71
C LEU A 218 -24.99 8.27 6.54
N ASN A 219 -24.44 7.73 7.63
CA ASN A 219 -23.53 6.58 7.56
C ASN A 219 -24.20 5.30 7.03
N VAL A 220 -25.45 5.04 7.43
CA VAL A 220 -26.26 3.92 6.87
C VAL A 220 -26.47 4.12 5.38
N LEU A 221 -26.83 5.33 4.95
CA LEU A 221 -27.06 5.64 3.55
C LEU A 221 -25.78 5.53 2.72
N THR A 222 -24.68 6.13 3.17
CA THR A 222 -23.37 6.03 2.51
C THR A 222 -22.97 4.56 2.34
N THR A 223 -23.17 3.73 3.37
CA THR A 223 -22.87 2.30 3.30
C THR A 223 -23.81 1.56 2.35
N THR A 224 -25.10 1.94 2.31
CA THR A 224 -26.11 1.35 1.42
C THR A 224 -25.77 1.60 -0.05
N PHE A 225 -25.56 2.87 -0.41
CA PHE A 225 -25.22 3.24 -1.80
C PHE A 225 -23.83 2.75 -2.23
N GLY A 226 -22.92 2.55 -1.28
CA GLY A 226 -21.59 2.02 -1.57
C GLY A 226 -21.56 0.52 -1.81
N ARG A 227 -22.49 -0.25 -1.21
CA ARG A 227 -22.52 -1.72 -1.30
C ARG A 227 -23.59 -2.27 -2.22
N CYS A 228 -24.69 -1.54 -2.43
CA CYS A 228 -25.86 -2.02 -3.17
C CYS A 228 -26.01 -1.25 -4.48
N GLN A 229 -25.93 -1.95 -5.61
CA GLN A 229 -26.13 -1.39 -6.96
C GLN A 229 -27.46 -1.84 -7.60
N SER A 230 -28.39 -2.34 -6.80
CA SER A 230 -29.67 -2.84 -7.29
C SER A 230 -30.66 -1.69 -7.57
N PRO A 231 -31.60 -1.82 -8.54
CA PRO A 231 -32.51 -0.74 -8.93
C PRO A 231 -33.34 -0.11 -7.80
N TRP A 232 -33.61 -0.85 -6.71
CA TRP A 232 -34.35 -0.30 -5.58
C TRP A 232 -33.63 0.85 -4.87
N THR A 233 -32.30 0.99 -5.03
CA THR A 233 -31.56 2.12 -4.47
C THR A 233 -31.90 3.44 -5.15
N GLU A 234 -32.38 3.41 -6.39
CA GLU A 234 -32.92 4.61 -7.06
C GLU A 234 -34.19 5.10 -6.36
N ALA A 235 -35.15 4.19 -6.14
CA ALA A 235 -36.38 4.50 -5.40
C ALA A 235 -36.10 4.99 -3.97
N LEU A 236 -35.09 4.40 -3.32
CA LEU A 236 -34.59 4.86 -2.03
C LEU A 236 -34.12 6.32 -2.09
N TRP A 237 -33.28 6.65 -3.07
CA TRP A 237 -32.75 8.00 -3.21
C TRP A 237 -33.85 9.02 -3.52
N VAL A 238 -34.77 8.72 -4.43
CA VAL A 238 -35.91 9.58 -4.76
C VAL A 238 -36.74 9.90 -3.51
N ARG A 239 -36.93 8.92 -2.63
CA ARG A 239 -37.64 9.13 -1.35
C ARG A 239 -36.83 10.02 -0.40
N LEU A 240 -35.52 9.82 -0.27
CA LEU A 240 -34.72 10.49 0.75
C LEU A 240 -34.09 11.82 0.32
N SER A 241 -33.90 12.07 -0.98
CA SER A 241 -33.18 13.23 -1.49
C SER A 241 -33.72 14.57 -1.00
N PRO A 242 -35.05 14.80 -0.83
CA PRO A 242 -35.54 16.06 -0.29
C PRO A 242 -35.12 16.27 1.17
N ARG A 243 -35.11 15.21 1.98
CA ARG A 243 -34.71 15.27 3.39
C ARG A 243 -33.21 15.50 3.55
N VAL A 244 -32.42 14.87 2.67
CA VAL A 244 -30.97 15.10 2.58
C VAL A 244 -30.69 16.55 2.17
N ALA A 245 -31.41 17.08 1.18
CA ALA A 245 -31.26 18.47 0.74
C ALA A 245 -31.62 19.50 1.84
N CYS A 246 -32.63 19.23 2.66
CA CYS A 246 -33.00 20.08 3.80
C CYS A 246 -31.89 20.22 4.86
N LEU A 247 -30.88 19.33 4.89
CA LEU A 247 -29.73 19.49 5.79
C LEU A 247 -28.88 20.72 5.43
N LEU A 248 -28.87 21.14 4.17
CA LEU A 248 -28.16 22.33 3.70
C LEU A 248 -28.80 23.64 4.16
N GLU A 249 -30.04 23.60 4.65
CA GLU A 249 -30.76 24.78 5.16
C GLU A 249 -30.46 25.06 6.63
N ARG A 250 -29.70 24.17 7.29
CA ARG A 250 -29.31 24.29 8.69
C ARG A 250 -27.96 24.98 8.79
N ASP A 251 -27.84 25.91 9.74
CA ASP A 251 -26.59 26.59 10.06
C ASP A 251 -26.21 26.36 11.54
N PRO A 252 -25.10 25.64 11.84
CA PRO A 252 -24.20 24.98 10.90
C PRO A 252 -24.78 23.69 10.30
N ILE A 253 -24.27 23.28 9.13
CA ILE A 253 -24.66 22.02 8.47
C ILE A 253 -24.25 20.84 9.36
N PRO A 254 -25.19 20.00 9.82
CA PRO A 254 -24.88 18.87 10.68
C PRO A 254 -24.10 17.80 9.90
N ALA A 255 -23.09 17.20 10.56
CA ALA A 255 -22.36 16.06 10.03
C ALA A 255 -21.77 16.28 8.60
N ALA A 256 -21.26 17.48 8.33
CA ALA A 256 -20.79 17.90 7.01
C ALA A 256 -19.87 16.89 6.30
N HIS A 257 -19.00 16.19 7.05
CA HIS A 257 -18.13 15.15 6.48
C HIS A 257 -18.94 13.93 5.96
N SER A 258 -19.81 13.35 6.79
CA SER A 258 -20.68 12.24 6.41
C SER A 258 -21.64 12.62 5.28
N PHE A 259 -22.05 13.89 5.23
CA PHE A 259 -22.88 14.42 4.16
C PHE A 259 -22.13 14.43 2.81
N VAL A 260 -20.88 14.91 2.80
CA VAL A 260 -20.02 14.85 1.60
C VAL A 260 -19.79 13.41 1.16
N ASP A 261 -19.53 12.49 2.10
CA ASP A 261 -19.31 11.08 1.79
C ASP A 261 -20.55 10.45 1.14
N LEU A 262 -21.75 10.76 1.63
CA LEU A 262 -23.01 10.31 1.03
C LEU A 262 -23.13 10.79 -0.41
N LEU A 263 -22.99 12.09 -0.65
CA LEU A 263 -23.14 12.67 -1.99
C LEU A 263 -22.17 12.04 -2.99
N LEU A 264 -20.91 11.86 -2.59
CA LEU A 264 -19.92 11.21 -3.44
C LEU A 264 -20.22 9.72 -3.66
N CYS A 265 -20.74 9.03 -2.65
CA CYS A 265 -21.11 7.62 -2.76
C CYS A 265 -22.26 7.42 -3.75
N VAL A 266 -23.31 8.24 -3.64
CA VAL A 266 -24.46 8.23 -4.55
C VAL A 266 -24.01 8.59 -5.97
N ALA A 267 -23.20 9.64 -6.14
CA ALA A 267 -22.73 10.09 -7.44
C ALA A 267 -21.79 9.08 -8.16
N ARG A 268 -21.15 8.17 -7.42
CA ARG A 268 -20.33 7.08 -7.99
C ARG A 268 -21.14 5.84 -8.37
N SER A 269 -22.38 5.72 -7.90
CA SER A 269 -23.20 4.56 -8.19
C SER A 269 -23.65 4.56 -9.65
N PRO A 270 -23.52 3.44 -10.39
CA PRO A 270 -23.91 3.35 -11.79
C PRO A 270 -25.41 3.56 -11.99
N VAL A 271 -26.22 3.35 -10.95
CA VAL A 271 -27.68 3.52 -10.98
C VAL A 271 -28.07 4.96 -11.30
N PHE A 272 -27.28 5.96 -10.87
CA PHE A 272 -27.59 7.38 -11.07
C PHE A 272 -26.90 8.00 -12.29
N SER A 273 -26.26 7.19 -13.13
CA SER A 273 -25.57 7.68 -14.33
C SER A 273 -26.53 8.23 -15.39
N SER A 274 -27.79 7.79 -15.39
CA SER A 274 -28.85 8.26 -16.30
C SER A 274 -29.83 9.21 -15.61
N SER A 275 -29.51 10.51 -15.64
CA SER A 275 -30.41 11.66 -15.45
C SER A 275 -31.18 11.83 -14.14
N ASP A 276 -30.50 11.87 -12.99
CA ASP A 276 -31.11 12.37 -11.76
C ASP A 276 -30.74 13.84 -11.51
N GLY A 277 -31.61 14.77 -11.93
CA GLY A 277 -31.38 16.22 -11.76
C GLY A 277 -31.33 16.64 -10.28
N SER A 278 -32.01 15.90 -9.41
CA SER A 278 -32.12 16.18 -7.97
C SER A 278 -30.79 16.04 -7.23
N LEU A 279 -29.98 15.03 -7.60
CA LEU A 279 -28.66 14.81 -7.03
C LEU A 279 -27.74 15.98 -7.36
N TRP A 280 -27.64 16.33 -8.65
CA TRP A 280 -26.71 17.36 -9.11
C TRP A 280 -27.07 18.75 -8.58
N GLU A 281 -28.36 19.05 -8.40
CA GLU A 281 -28.80 20.28 -7.74
C GLU A 281 -28.37 20.32 -6.26
N THR A 282 -28.53 19.21 -5.54
CA THR A 282 -28.10 19.08 -4.14
C THR A 282 -26.57 19.24 -4.02
N VAL A 283 -25.82 18.63 -4.94
CA VAL A 283 -24.36 18.75 -4.98
C VAL A 283 -23.93 20.19 -5.31
N ALA A 284 -24.59 20.87 -6.24
CA ALA A 284 -24.32 22.26 -6.57
C ALA A 284 -24.57 23.19 -5.37
N ARG A 285 -25.68 23.00 -4.64
CA ARG A 285 -25.96 23.72 -3.39
C ARG A 285 -24.92 23.42 -2.32
N ALA A 286 -24.52 22.14 -2.18
CA ALA A 286 -23.50 21.75 -1.21
C ALA A 286 -22.15 22.46 -1.47
N LEU A 287 -21.73 22.57 -2.74
CA LEU A 287 -20.54 23.34 -3.11
C LEU A 287 -20.65 24.83 -2.79
N SER A 288 -21.85 25.39 -2.65
CA SER A 288 -22.05 26.80 -2.29
C SER A 288 -22.24 27.04 -0.80
N CYS A 289 -22.63 26.03 -0.02
CA CYS A 289 -22.98 26.19 1.40
C CYS A 289 -21.95 25.58 2.37
N LEU A 290 -21.16 24.60 1.92
CA LEU A 290 -20.18 23.95 2.79
C LEU A 290 -18.99 24.86 3.09
N GLY A 291 -18.42 24.74 4.29
CA GLY A 291 -17.16 25.42 4.61
C GLY A 291 -15.98 24.89 3.77
N PRO A 292 -14.91 25.70 3.57
CA PRO A 292 -13.80 25.38 2.67
C PRO A 292 -13.05 24.09 3.05
N THR A 293 -13.10 23.67 4.31
CA THR A 293 -12.51 22.41 4.79
C THR A 293 -13.19 21.15 4.25
N HIS A 294 -14.48 21.24 3.92
CA HIS A 294 -15.32 20.13 3.40
C HIS A 294 -15.59 20.27 1.90
N MET A 295 -15.56 21.50 1.39
CA MET A 295 -15.78 21.79 -0.02
C MET A 295 -14.70 21.17 -0.92
N GLY A 296 -13.43 21.17 -0.49
CA GLY A 296 -12.31 20.58 -1.23
C GLY A 296 -12.48 19.08 -1.54
N PRO A 297 -12.71 18.21 -0.55
CA PRO A 297 -12.98 16.79 -0.78
C PRO A 297 -14.18 16.52 -1.69
N LEU A 298 -15.27 17.29 -1.54
CA LEU A 298 -16.43 17.19 -2.42
C LEU A 298 -16.07 17.56 -3.86
N ALA A 299 -15.44 18.71 -4.06
CA ALA A 299 -15.01 19.18 -5.37
C ALA A 299 -14.08 18.19 -6.06
N LEU A 300 -13.05 17.70 -5.37
CA LEU A 300 -12.13 16.67 -5.88
C LEU A 300 -12.88 15.40 -6.26
N GLY A 301 -13.79 14.95 -5.41
CA GLY A 301 -14.60 13.75 -5.66
C GLY A 301 -15.46 13.88 -6.92
N ILE A 302 -16.09 15.04 -7.14
CA ILE A 302 -16.88 15.35 -8.34
C ILE A 302 -16.00 15.37 -9.60
N LEU A 303 -14.81 15.97 -9.51
CA LEU A 303 -13.88 16.08 -10.63
C LEU A 303 -13.30 14.73 -11.08
N LYS A 304 -13.36 13.70 -10.22
CA LYS A 304 -12.98 12.31 -10.54
C LYS A 304 -14.11 11.49 -11.16
N LEU A 305 -15.34 12.02 -11.22
CA LEU A 305 -16.48 11.31 -11.81
C LEU A 305 -16.42 11.38 -13.34
N GLU A 306 -16.50 10.20 -13.97
CA GLU A 306 -16.61 10.08 -15.43
C GLU A 306 -17.82 10.86 -15.96
N HIS A 307 -18.98 10.63 -15.34
CA HIS A 307 -20.27 11.18 -15.75
C HIS A 307 -20.70 12.28 -14.76
N CYS A 308 -20.37 13.54 -15.09
CA CYS A 308 -20.74 14.70 -14.29
C CYS A 308 -21.12 15.88 -15.22
N PRO A 309 -22.22 16.60 -14.94
CA PRO A 309 -22.60 17.79 -15.69
C PRO A 309 -21.46 18.82 -15.77
N GLN A 310 -21.19 19.36 -16.95
CA GLN A 310 -20.05 20.25 -17.16
C GLN A 310 -20.11 21.52 -16.29
N ALA A 311 -21.29 22.08 -16.08
CA ALA A 311 -21.48 23.25 -15.20
C ALA A 311 -21.01 22.96 -13.76
N LEU A 312 -21.34 21.78 -13.24
CA LEU A 312 -20.92 21.34 -11.91
C LEU A 312 -19.42 21.06 -11.85
N ARG A 313 -18.85 20.47 -12.91
CA ARG A 313 -17.40 20.28 -13.05
C ARG A 313 -16.66 21.62 -13.01
N THR A 314 -17.17 22.64 -13.70
CA THR A 314 -16.61 24.00 -13.66
C THR A 314 -16.72 24.62 -12.27
N GLN A 315 -17.88 24.52 -11.61
CA GLN A 315 -18.08 25.03 -10.25
C GLN A 315 -17.13 24.36 -9.24
N ALA A 316 -17.05 23.03 -9.26
CA ALA A 316 -16.16 22.26 -8.40
C ALA A 316 -14.70 22.67 -8.60
N PHE A 317 -14.27 22.88 -9.85
CA PHE A 317 -12.91 23.31 -10.12
C PHE A 317 -12.64 24.74 -9.62
N GLN A 318 -13.55 25.68 -9.84
CA GLN A 318 -13.43 27.05 -9.34
C GLN A 318 -13.30 27.09 -7.81
N VAL A 319 -14.14 26.32 -7.12
CA VAL A 319 -14.08 26.12 -5.67
C VAL A 319 -12.72 25.62 -5.22
N LEU A 320 -12.17 24.61 -5.92
CA LEU A 320 -10.89 24.04 -5.55
C LEU A 320 -9.73 25.03 -5.75
N LEU A 321 -9.85 25.94 -6.70
CA LEU A 321 -8.84 26.95 -7.00
C LEU A 321 -8.89 28.17 -6.07
N GLN A 322 -10.02 28.44 -5.41
CA GLN A 322 -10.23 29.62 -4.57
C GLN A 322 -9.08 29.91 -3.58
N PRO A 323 -8.59 28.95 -2.78
CA PRO A 323 -7.51 29.24 -1.83
C PRO A 323 -6.22 29.76 -2.49
N LEU A 324 -5.88 29.26 -3.68
CA LEU A 324 -4.72 29.74 -4.44
C LEU A 324 -4.98 31.09 -5.12
N ALA A 325 -6.20 31.32 -5.59
CA ALA A 325 -6.62 32.62 -6.13
C ALA A 325 -6.51 33.71 -5.06
N CYS A 326 -6.96 33.45 -3.83
CA CYS A 326 -6.82 34.37 -2.70
C CYS A 326 -5.36 34.73 -2.42
N VAL A 327 -4.45 33.74 -2.45
CA VAL A 327 -3.00 33.97 -2.24
C VAL A 327 -2.41 34.87 -3.32
N LEU A 328 -2.73 34.60 -4.59
CA LEU A 328 -2.26 35.43 -5.70
C LEU A 328 -2.79 36.85 -5.60
N LYS A 329 -4.10 37.03 -5.38
CA LYS A 329 -4.70 38.35 -5.25
C LYS A 329 -4.13 39.15 -4.08
N ALA A 330 -3.77 38.49 -2.97
CA ALA A 330 -3.18 39.13 -1.81
C ALA A 330 -1.72 39.61 -2.02
N THR A 331 -1.03 39.09 -3.03
CA THR A 331 0.42 39.32 -3.25
C THR A 331 0.74 40.11 -4.52
N VAL A 332 -0.18 40.16 -5.49
CA VAL A 332 0.01 40.89 -6.75
C VAL A 332 -0.25 42.40 -6.56
N GLN A 333 0.68 43.24 -7.03
CA GLN A 333 0.57 44.71 -6.97
C GLN A 333 -0.36 45.34 -8.03
N ALA A 334 -0.66 44.63 -9.14
CA ALA A 334 -1.49 45.14 -10.22
C ALA A 334 -2.32 44.02 -10.87
N PRO A 335 -3.63 44.23 -11.16
CA PRO A 335 -4.47 43.18 -11.74
C PRO A 335 -3.94 42.80 -13.12
N GLY A 336 -3.54 41.54 -13.28
CA GLY A 336 -3.18 40.95 -14.56
C GLY A 336 -4.40 40.79 -15.47
N PRO A 337 -4.20 40.34 -16.74
CA PRO A 337 -5.32 40.00 -17.61
C PRO A 337 -6.19 38.91 -16.96
N PRO A 338 -7.53 39.01 -17.03
CA PRO A 338 -8.44 38.15 -16.28
C PRO A 338 -8.19 36.68 -16.61
N GLY A 339 -7.56 35.97 -15.68
CA GLY A 339 -7.34 34.52 -15.75
C GLY A 339 -8.51 33.76 -15.16
N LEU A 340 -8.50 32.42 -15.33
CA LEU A 340 -9.54 31.56 -14.75
C LEU A 340 -9.66 31.70 -13.21
N LEU A 341 -8.61 32.20 -12.54
CA LEU A 341 -8.59 32.51 -11.11
C LEU A 341 -9.20 33.87 -10.76
N ASP A 342 -9.32 34.81 -11.70
CA ASP A 342 -9.91 36.13 -11.42
C ASP A 342 -11.44 36.11 -11.42
N GLY A 343 -12.04 35.06 -12.00
CA GLY A 343 -13.50 34.88 -12.03
C GLY A 343 -14.10 34.34 -10.72
N THR A 344 -13.27 33.98 -9.73
CA THR A 344 -13.77 33.48 -8.45
C THR A 344 -14.12 34.67 -7.57
N ALA A 345 -15.41 34.99 -7.46
CA ALA A 345 -15.92 36.07 -6.61
C ALA A 345 -15.32 35.97 -5.18
N ASP A 346 -14.96 37.12 -4.57
CA ASP A 346 -14.37 37.19 -3.23
C ASP A 346 -15.26 36.44 -2.22
N ASP A 347 -14.91 35.18 -1.96
CA ASP A 347 -15.62 34.39 -0.96
C ASP A 347 -14.99 34.71 0.38
N ALA A 348 -15.62 35.67 1.07
CA ALA A 348 -15.21 36.16 2.39
C ALA A 348 -14.90 34.99 3.34
N THR A 349 -15.63 33.87 3.21
CA THR A 349 -15.43 32.66 4.02
C THR A 349 -14.08 31.99 3.82
N THR A 350 -13.54 31.98 2.59
CA THR A 350 -12.23 31.39 2.27
C THR A 350 -11.12 32.29 2.83
N VAL A 351 -11.27 33.60 2.68
CA VAL A 351 -10.34 34.59 3.25
C VAL A 351 -10.33 34.48 4.77
N ASP A 352 -11.50 34.44 5.41
CA ASP A 352 -11.62 34.28 6.86
C ASP A 352 -10.95 32.99 7.33
N THR A 353 -11.12 31.88 6.61
CA THR A 353 -10.48 30.60 6.96
C THR A 353 -8.96 30.64 6.81
N LEU A 354 -8.44 31.31 5.78
CA LEU A 354 -7.00 31.52 5.57
C LEU A 354 -6.40 32.42 6.66
N LEU A 355 -7.18 33.33 7.23
CA LEU A 355 -6.75 34.27 8.26
C LEU A 355 -7.06 33.81 9.69
N ALA A 356 -7.90 32.78 9.87
CA ALA A 356 -8.37 32.35 11.19
C ALA A 356 -7.24 31.81 12.09
N SER A 357 -6.33 31.00 11.53
CA SER A 357 -5.19 30.47 12.28
C SER A 357 -4.10 29.90 11.37
N LYS A 358 -2.89 29.74 11.91
CA LYS A 358 -1.78 29.10 11.21
C LYS A 358 -2.07 27.65 10.82
N SER A 359 -2.73 26.87 11.68
CA SER A 359 -3.05 25.48 11.40
C SER A 359 -4.16 25.35 10.34
N SER A 360 -5.16 26.24 10.38
CA SER A 360 -6.25 26.30 9.38
C SER A 360 -5.71 26.67 8.00
N CYS A 361 -4.91 27.74 7.93
CA CYS A 361 -4.28 28.22 6.69
C CYS A 361 -3.38 27.15 6.07
N ALA A 362 -2.44 26.61 6.86
CA ALA A 362 -1.55 25.55 6.40
C ALA A 362 -2.34 24.30 5.99
N GLY A 363 -3.36 23.92 6.75
CA GLY A 363 -4.22 22.77 6.44
C GLY A 363 -4.97 22.92 5.12
N LEU A 364 -5.57 24.09 4.89
CA LEU A 364 -6.33 24.38 3.67
C LEU A 364 -5.41 24.40 2.43
N LEU A 365 -4.26 25.08 2.50
CA LEU A 365 -3.30 25.12 1.39
C LEU A 365 -2.70 23.75 1.10
N CYS A 366 -2.27 23.00 2.13
CA CYS A 366 -1.75 21.65 1.93
C CYS A 366 -2.77 20.74 1.22
N ARG A 367 -4.03 20.77 1.66
CA ARG A 367 -5.10 19.99 1.02
C ARG A 367 -5.32 20.45 -0.42
N THR A 368 -5.45 21.75 -0.65
CA THR A 368 -5.69 22.30 -1.98
C THR A 368 -4.59 21.87 -2.97
N LEU A 369 -3.33 22.01 -2.57
CA LEU A 369 -2.18 21.59 -3.38
C LEU A 369 -2.19 20.08 -3.65
N ALA A 370 -2.45 19.25 -2.63
CA ALA A 370 -2.54 17.80 -2.79
C ALA A 370 -3.70 17.37 -3.70
N HIS A 371 -4.85 18.06 -3.62
CA HIS A 371 -6.01 17.78 -4.48
C HIS A 371 -5.71 18.13 -5.94
N LEU A 372 -5.03 19.24 -6.20
CA LEU A 372 -4.62 19.64 -7.54
C LEU A 372 -3.53 18.73 -8.11
N GLU A 373 -2.59 18.28 -7.27
CA GLU A 373 -1.59 17.28 -7.62
C GLU A 373 -2.25 15.98 -8.11
N GLU A 374 -3.27 15.49 -7.39
CA GLU A 374 -4.00 14.28 -7.77
C GLU A 374 -4.84 14.46 -9.05
N LEU A 375 -5.33 15.66 -9.33
CA LEU A 375 -6.14 15.94 -10.51
C LEU A 375 -5.35 16.05 -11.80
N GLN A 376 -4.12 16.57 -11.75
CA GLN A 376 -3.35 16.87 -12.96
C GLN A 376 -3.13 15.68 -13.91
N PRO A 377 -2.83 14.44 -13.44
CA PRO A 377 -2.63 13.28 -14.32
C PRO A 377 -3.93 12.65 -14.81
N LEU A 378 -5.11 13.05 -14.28
CA LEU A 378 -6.37 12.41 -14.64
C LEU A 378 -6.82 12.78 -16.07
N PRO A 379 -7.38 11.82 -16.83
CA PRO A 379 -7.92 12.09 -18.18
C PRO A 379 -9.06 13.11 -18.18
N GLN A 380 -9.85 13.15 -17.10
CA GLN A 380 -11.04 13.98 -16.94
C GLN A 380 -10.73 15.40 -16.45
N ARG A 381 -9.44 15.77 -16.36
CA ARG A 381 -9.02 17.08 -15.85
C ARG A 381 -9.77 18.21 -16.57
N PRO A 382 -10.16 19.28 -15.86
CA PRO A 382 -10.81 20.43 -16.47
C PRO A 382 -9.97 21.03 -17.59
N SER A 383 -10.63 21.31 -18.73
CA SER A 383 -10.03 22.01 -19.87
C SER A 383 -10.74 23.35 -20.08
N PRO A 384 -10.00 24.47 -20.22
CA PRO A 384 -8.53 24.56 -20.19
C PRO A 384 -7.93 24.42 -18.79
N TRP A 385 -6.78 23.75 -18.69
CA TRP A 385 -6.01 23.67 -17.44
C TRP A 385 -5.25 25.00 -17.22
N PRO A 386 -5.45 25.71 -16.10
CA PRO A 386 -4.90 27.04 -15.85
C PRO A 386 -3.42 26.98 -15.43
N GLN A 387 -2.57 26.42 -16.29
CA GLN A 387 -1.15 26.12 -16.02
C GLN A 387 -0.38 27.33 -15.50
N ALA A 388 -0.50 28.48 -16.18
CA ALA A 388 0.23 29.69 -15.82
C ALA A 388 -0.15 30.20 -14.42
N SER A 389 -1.45 30.24 -14.13
CA SER A 389 -1.96 30.74 -12.86
C SER A 389 -1.61 29.81 -11.70
N LEU A 390 -1.69 28.48 -11.91
CA LEU A 390 -1.26 27.50 -10.91
C LEU A 390 0.24 27.60 -10.62
N LEU A 391 1.06 27.70 -11.67
CA LEU A 391 2.50 27.85 -11.53
C LEU A 391 2.85 29.13 -10.76
N GLY A 392 2.23 30.27 -11.12
CA GLY A 392 2.38 31.53 -10.41
C GLY A 392 1.95 31.45 -8.95
N ALA A 393 0.82 30.79 -8.65
CA ALA A 393 0.33 30.62 -7.29
C ALA A 393 1.29 29.79 -6.44
N THR A 394 1.77 28.66 -6.97
CA THR A 394 2.67 27.76 -6.25
C THR A 394 4.02 28.41 -5.98
N VAL A 395 4.59 29.13 -6.94
CA VAL A 395 5.83 29.91 -6.74
C VAL A 395 5.63 30.98 -5.67
N THR A 396 4.49 31.70 -5.69
CA THR A 396 4.17 32.70 -4.67
C THR A 396 4.02 32.08 -3.27
N VAL A 397 3.38 30.91 -3.15
CA VAL A 397 3.29 30.18 -1.88
C VAL A 397 4.69 29.84 -1.34
N LEU A 398 5.60 29.38 -2.20
CA LEU A 398 6.98 29.09 -1.79
C LEU A 398 7.73 30.35 -1.33
N ARG A 399 7.59 31.46 -2.06
CA ARG A 399 8.18 32.76 -1.66
C ARG A 399 7.61 33.29 -0.34
N LEU A 400 6.32 33.08 -0.08
CA LEU A 400 5.72 33.42 1.21
C LEU A 400 6.30 32.56 2.34
N CYS A 401 6.57 31.29 2.08
CA CYS A 401 7.18 30.39 3.06
C CYS A 401 8.65 30.70 3.34
N ASP A 402 9.41 31.11 2.32
CA ASP A 402 10.83 31.50 2.48
C ASP A 402 11.01 32.93 3.01
N GLY A 403 9.96 33.76 2.90
CA GLY A 403 9.98 35.15 3.33
C GLY A 403 10.50 36.13 2.27
N SER A 404 10.72 35.67 1.03
CA SER A 404 11.13 36.50 -0.11
C SER A 404 9.97 37.19 -0.82
N ALA A 405 8.71 36.84 -0.49
CA ALA A 405 7.53 37.51 -1.04
C ALA A 405 7.38 38.95 -0.49
N ALA A 406 7.18 39.93 -1.37
CA ALA A 406 6.79 41.28 -0.99
C ALA A 406 5.25 41.39 -0.91
N PRO A 407 4.64 41.50 0.28
CA PRO A 407 3.20 41.59 0.40
C PRO A 407 2.67 42.91 -0.18
N ALA A 408 1.71 42.84 -1.09
CA ALA A 408 1.05 44.01 -1.68
C ALA A 408 -0.17 44.48 -0.86
N SER A 409 -0.65 43.66 0.09
CA SER A 409 -1.86 43.91 0.88
C SER A 409 -1.68 43.50 2.35
N SER A 410 -2.58 43.95 3.23
CA SER A 410 -2.61 43.51 4.64
C SER A 410 -2.82 42.00 4.77
N VAL A 411 -3.67 41.43 3.92
CA VAL A 411 -3.90 39.98 3.82
C VAL A 411 -2.61 39.26 3.43
N GLY A 412 -1.89 39.79 2.44
CA GLY A 412 -0.59 39.27 2.01
C GLY A 412 0.45 39.33 3.14
N GLY A 413 0.48 40.43 3.90
CA GLY A 413 1.36 40.59 5.06
C GLY A 413 1.05 39.57 6.16
N HIS A 414 -0.24 39.30 6.41
CA HIS A 414 -0.65 38.28 7.36
C HIS A 414 -0.24 36.88 6.89
N LEU A 415 -0.53 36.54 5.63
CA LEU A 415 -0.11 35.26 5.04
C LEU A 415 1.40 35.05 5.11
N CYS A 416 2.20 36.09 4.84
CA CYS A 416 3.65 36.01 4.97
C CYS A 416 4.07 35.68 6.41
N GLY A 417 3.49 36.35 7.41
CA GLY A 417 3.76 36.06 8.82
C GLY A 417 3.28 34.67 9.26
N THR A 418 2.16 34.18 8.72
CA THR A 418 1.60 32.87 9.03
C THR A 418 2.43 31.73 8.41
N LEU A 419 2.84 31.88 7.15
CA LEU A 419 3.45 30.84 6.32
C LEU A 419 4.97 30.81 6.37
N ALA A 420 5.64 31.88 6.82
CA ALA A 420 7.09 31.91 6.97
C ALA A 420 7.60 30.70 7.77
N GLY A 421 8.55 29.96 7.18
CA GLY A 421 9.13 28.73 7.73
C GLY A 421 8.18 27.53 7.81
N CYS A 422 7.02 27.56 7.14
CA CYS A 422 6.05 26.46 7.20
C CYS A 422 6.47 25.27 6.32
N VAL A 423 7.26 24.37 6.90
CA VAL A 423 7.75 23.13 6.25
C VAL A 423 6.64 22.30 5.61
N ARG A 424 5.46 22.19 6.26
CA ARG A 424 4.33 21.42 5.73
C ARG A 424 3.81 21.99 4.40
N VAL A 425 3.68 23.31 4.31
CA VAL A 425 3.21 23.98 3.09
C VAL A 425 4.28 23.97 2.01
N GLN A 426 5.56 24.18 2.37
CA GLN A 426 6.67 24.06 1.43
C GLN A 426 6.72 22.68 0.77
N ARG A 427 6.57 21.59 1.56
CA ARG A 427 6.53 20.22 1.02
C ARG A 427 5.39 20.04 0.02
N ALA A 428 4.17 20.40 0.40
CA ALA A 428 3.00 20.26 -0.48
C ALA A 428 3.13 21.13 -1.76
N ALA A 429 3.71 22.33 -1.63
CA ALA A 429 3.94 23.21 -2.77
C ALA A 429 5.04 22.68 -3.70
N LEU A 430 6.12 22.10 -3.17
CA LEU A 430 7.18 21.48 -3.97
C LEU A 430 6.69 20.22 -4.69
N ASP A 431 5.90 19.37 -4.02
CA ASP A 431 5.30 18.19 -4.64
C ASP A 431 4.42 18.59 -5.84
N PHE A 432 3.52 19.56 -5.63
CA PHE A 432 2.67 20.07 -6.71
C PHE A 432 3.46 20.81 -7.80
N LEU A 433 4.46 21.61 -7.44
CA LEU A 433 5.35 22.28 -8.39
C LEU A 433 6.08 21.26 -9.28
N GLY A 434 6.49 20.14 -8.70
CA GLY A 434 7.06 19.02 -9.43
C GLY A 434 6.07 18.42 -10.43
N THR A 435 4.80 18.28 -10.07
CA THR A 435 3.76 17.75 -10.97
C THR A 435 3.46 18.73 -12.11
N LEU A 436 3.49 20.04 -11.86
CA LEU A 436 3.30 21.08 -12.88
C LEU A 436 4.34 21.05 -14.01
N SER A 437 5.50 20.40 -13.83
CA SER A 437 6.53 20.24 -14.87
C SER A 437 6.03 19.56 -16.16
N GLN A 438 4.95 18.77 -16.09
CA GLN A 438 4.37 18.07 -17.25
C GLN A 438 3.59 18.99 -18.22
N GLY A 439 3.29 20.24 -17.83
CA GLY A 439 2.49 21.17 -18.61
C GLY A 439 3.32 22.27 -19.30
N THR A 440 2.83 22.76 -20.45
CA THR A 440 3.43 23.92 -21.14
C THR A 440 3.00 25.21 -20.46
N GLY A 441 3.94 25.94 -19.87
CA GLY A 441 3.71 27.26 -19.27
C GLY A 441 4.46 28.38 -20.02
N PRO A 442 4.11 29.66 -19.77
CA PRO A 442 4.90 30.81 -20.23
C PRO A 442 6.35 30.68 -19.77
N GLN A 443 7.31 30.98 -20.67
CA GLN A 443 8.74 30.82 -20.40
C GLN A 443 9.19 31.56 -19.14
N GLU A 444 8.67 32.77 -18.90
CA GLU A 444 8.96 33.55 -17.68
C GLU A 444 8.60 32.82 -16.39
N LEU A 445 7.46 32.13 -16.35
CA LEU A 445 7.03 31.40 -15.16
C LEU A 445 7.83 30.10 -14.99
N VAL A 446 8.23 29.46 -16.08
CA VAL A 446 9.15 28.31 -16.04
C VAL A 446 10.50 28.73 -15.47
N THR A 447 11.04 29.88 -15.91
CA THR A 447 12.28 30.44 -15.35
C THR A 447 12.11 30.77 -13.87
N GLN A 448 10.97 31.33 -13.45
CA GLN A 448 10.69 31.59 -12.03
C GLN A 448 10.58 30.31 -11.20
N ALA A 449 10.01 29.24 -11.76
CA ALA A 449 9.93 27.94 -11.10
C ALA A 449 11.32 27.33 -10.89
N LEU A 450 12.19 27.37 -11.90
CA LEU A 450 13.58 26.92 -11.76
C LEU A 450 14.35 27.79 -10.75
N ALA A 451 14.16 29.11 -10.78
CA ALA A 451 14.79 30.02 -9.84
C ALA A 451 14.38 29.72 -8.39
N VAL A 452 13.08 29.53 -8.11
CA VAL A 452 12.62 29.23 -6.74
C VAL A 452 13.10 27.85 -6.27
N LEU A 453 13.25 26.89 -7.17
CA LEU A 453 13.83 25.58 -6.85
C LEU A 453 15.30 25.70 -6.46
N LEU A 454 16.08 26.49 -7.22
CA LEU A 454 17.47 26.75 -6.90
C LEU A 454 17.61 27.51 -5.56
N GLU A 455 16.75 28.50 -5.32
CA GLU A 455 16.68 29.25 -4.05
C GLU A 455 16.37 28.32 -2.87
N CYS A 456 15.38 27.42 -3.01
CA CYS A 456 15.08 26.41 -1.98
C CYS A 456 16.28 25.50 -1.69
N LEU A 457 17.02 25.11 -2.74
CA LEU A 457 18.21 24.26 -2.64
C LEU A 457 19.44 25.00 -2.12
N GLU A 458 19.54 26.32 -2.31
CA GLU A 458 20.66 27.14 -1.83
C GLU A 458 20.45 27.65 -0.40
N SER A 459 19.19 27.86 0.02
CA SER A 459 18.87 28.42 1.33
C SER A 459 19.46 27.59 2.48
N PRO A 460 20.29 28.18 3.37
CA PRO A 460 20.88 27.46 4.50
C PRO A 460 19.85 27.10 5.57
N GLY A 461 18.67 27.74 5.57
CA GLY A 461 17.58 27.50 6.52
C GLY A 461 16.61 26.39 6.10
N SER A 462 16.73 25.84 4.88
CA SER A 462 15.86 24.78 4.39
C SER A 462 16.01 23.52 5.25
N SER A 463 14.89 23.00 5.76
CA SER A 463 14.90 21.73 6.50
C SER A 463 15.26 20.55 5.57
N PRO A 464 15.81 19.44 6.11
CA PRO A 464 16.16 18.27 5.30
C PRO A 464 15.01 17.75 4.44
N THR A 465 13.78 17.78 4.96
CA THR A 465 12.61 17.34 4.21
C THR A 465 12.24 18.29 3.07
N VAL A 466 12.42 19.61 3.25
CA VAL A 466 12.22 20.59 2.17
C VAL A 466 13.26 20.40 1.09
N LEU A 467 14.53 20.21 1.45
CA LEU A 467 15.61 19.93 0.49
C LEU A 467 15.34 18.64 -0.31
N LYS A 468 14.91 17.55 0.35
CA LYS A 468 14.52 16.31 -0.34
C LYS A 468 13.42 16.56 -1.38
N LYS A 469 12.37 17.32 -1.00
CA LYS A 469 11.28 17.68 -1.92
C LYS A 469 11.73 18.62 -3.04
N ALA A 470 12.65 19.55 -2.76
CA ALA A 470 13.20 20.46 -3.76
C ALA A 470 14.06 19.70 -4.79
N PHE A 471 14.85 18.71 -4.36
CA PHE A 471 15.57 17.81 -5.27
C PHE A 471 14.60 17.01 -6.16
N GLN A 472 13.55 16.42 -5.57
CA GLN A 472 12.53 15.66 -6.31
C GLN A 472 11.81 16.54 -7.36
N ALA A 473 11.40 17.75 -6.97
CA ALA A 473 10.76 18.69 -7.88
C ALA A 473 11.73 19.14 -8.99
N THR A 474 12.97 19.47 -8.65
CA THR A 474 14.02 19.83 -9.62
C THR A 474 14.26 18.72 -10.64
N LEU A 475 14.34 17.47 -10.18
CA LEU A 475 14.50 16.32 -11.07
C LEU A 475 13.33 16.21 -12.05
N ARG A 476 12.08 16.35 -11.58
CA ARG A 476 10.89 16.33 -12.47
C ARG A 476 10.96 17.42 -13.53
N TRP A 477 11.36 18.65 -13.16
CA TRP A 477 11.52 19.74 -14.12
C TRP A 477 12.63 19.48 -15.15
N LEU A 478 13.76 18.92 -14.72
CA LEU A 478 14.85 18.57 -15.64
C LEU A 478 14.48 17.41 -16.57
N LEU A 479 13.68 16.43 -16.11
CA LEU A 479 13.25 15.31 -16.95
C LEU A 479 12.06 15.65 -17.86
N SER A 480 11.37 16.76 -17.59
CA SER A 480 10.22 17.21 -18.38
C SER A 480 10.69 17.96 -19.62
N SER A 481 11.03 17.20 -20.66
CA SER A 481 11.19 17.75 -22.02
C SER A 481 9.88 17.60 -22.79
N PRO A 482 9.32 18.68 -23.37
CA PRO A 482 8.18 18.54 -24.26
C PRO A 482 8.58 17.71 -25.47
N LYS A 483 8.05 16.48 -25.59
CA LYS A 483 8.23 15.60 -26.76
C LYS A 483 7.71 16.23 -28.07
N THR A 484 7.03 17.36 -27.99
CA THR A 484 6.48 18.10 -29.13
C THR A 484 7.42 19.25 -29.54
N PRO A 485 8.01 19.21 -30.74
CA PRO A 485 8.81 20.31 -31.26
C PRO A 485 7.91 21.53 -31.48
N GLY A 486 8.18 22.63 -30.75
CA GLY A 486 7.47 23.92 -30.92
C GLY A 486 6.97 24.61 -29.65
N CYS A 487 7.12 24.02 -28.45
CA CYS A 487 6.67 24.67 -27.21
C CYS A 487 7.74 24.56 -26.12
N SER A 488 8.27 25.71 -25.68
CA SER A 488 9.24 25.87 -24.58
C SER A 488 10.40 24.88 -24.61
N ASP A 489 11.29 25.00 -25.61
CA ASP A 489 12.58 24.32 -25.56
C ASP A 489 13.33 24.84 -24.32
N LEU A 490 13.29 24.05 -23.24
CA LEU A 490 14.17 24.20 -22.08
C LEU A 490 15.65 24.03 -22.46
N GLY A 491 15.92 23.62 -23.71
CA GLY A 491 17.24 23.36 -24.28
C GLY A 491 18.34 24.36 -23.89
N PRO A 492 18.16 25.69 -24.03
CA PRO A 492 19.19 26.66 -23.65
C PRO A 492 19.20 27.00 -22.16
N LEU A 493 18.08 26.81 -21.45
CA LEU A 493 17.96 27.11 -20.00
C LEU A 493 18.61 26.02 -19.14
N ILE A 494 18.55 24.76 -19.56
CA ILE A 494 19.07 23.63 -18.79
C ILE A 494 20.59 23.72 -18.59
N PRO A 495 21.43 23.97 -19.61
CA PRO A 495 22.88 24.08 -19.42
C PRO A 495 23.26 25.16 -18.42
N GLN A 496 22.56 26.31 -18.44
CA GLN A 496 22.78 27.38 -17.48
C GLN A 496 22.36 26.95 -16.06
N PHE A 497 21.18 26.37 -15.92
CA PHE A 497 20.69 25.87 -14.64
C PHE A 497 21.63 24.82 -14.03
N LEU A 498 22.16 23.90 -14.85
CA LEU A 498 23.11 22.87 -14.39
C LEU A 498 24.42 23.49 -13.85
N ARG A 499 24.92 24.57 -14.48
CA ARG A 499 26.11 25.29 -14.01
C ARG A 499 25.90 25.93 -12.64
N GLU A 500 24.69 26.36 -12.33
CA GLU A 500 24.34 26.95 -11.03
C GLU A 500 24.01 25.87 -9.99
N LEU A 501 23.43 24.75 -10.44
CA LEU A 501 23.03 23.63 -9.59
C LEU A 501 24.24 22.87 -9.01
N PHE A 502 25.30 22.60 -9.77
CA PHE A 502 26.41 21.80 -9.26
C PHE A 502 27.17 22.43 -8.08
N PRO A 503 27.46 23.74 -8.05
CA PRO A 503 27.95 24.41 -6.85
C PRO A 503 27.02 24.24 -5.63
N VAL A 504 25.71 24.30 -5.84
CA VAL A 504 24.74 24.05 -4.76
C VAL A 504 24.81 22.59 -4.30
N LEU A 505 24.92 21.65 -5.24
CA LEU A 505 25.03 20.22 -4.93
C LEU A 505 26.30 19.91 -4.13
N GLN A 506 27.44 20.53 -4.45
CA GLN A 506 28.68 20.43 -3.67
C GLN A 506 28.45 20.82 -2.20
N LYS A 507 27.78 21.97 -1.96
CA LYS A 507 27.43 22.41 -0.60
C LYS A 507 26.55 21.38 0.11
N ARG A 508 25.62 20.73 -0.60
CA ARG A 508 24.69 19.74 -0.01
C ARG A 508 25.31 18.37 0.25
N LEU A 509 26.29 17.95 -0.55
CA LEU A 509 27.09 16.75 -0.29
C LEU A 509 27.96 16.90 0.97
N CYS A 510 28.31 18.13 1.35
CA CYS A 510 29.07 18.43 2.58
C CYS A 510 28.18 18.85 3.77
N HIS A 511 26.86 18.67 3.68
CA HIS A 511 25.93 19.16 4.69
C HIS A 511 26.04 18.35 6.00
N PRO A 512 25.88 18.95 7.20
CA PRO A 512 25.99 18.23 8.48
C PRO A 512 24.91 17.15 8.68
N CYS A 513 23.67 17.40 8.25
CA CYS A 513 22.59 16.41 8.29
C CYS A 513 22.79 15.35 7.21
N TRP A 514 22.82 14.08 7.61
CA TRP A 514 23.04 12.95 6.71
C TRP A 514 21.89 12.77 5.73
N GLU A 515 20.64 13.11 6.11
CA GLU A 515 19.47 13.02 5.24
C GLU A 515 19.60 13.92 4.01
N VAL A 516 20.34 15.03 4.14
CA VAL A 516 20.62 15.96 3.04
C VAL A 516 21.69 15.40 2.12
N ARG A 517 22.78 14.84 2.67
CA ARG A 517 23.84 14.18 1.89
C ARG A 517 23.28 13.00 1.11
N ASP A 518 22.51 12.17 1.78
CA ASP A 518 21.79 11.02 1.21
C ASP A 518 20.85 11.45 0.06
N SER A 519 19.96 12.42 0.30
CA SER A 519 19.05 12.92 -0.73
C SER A 519 19.78 13.57 -1.93
N ALA A 520 20.93 14.21 -1.68
CA ALA A 520 21.76 14.79 -2.73
C ALA A 520 22.42 13.71 -3.61
N LEU A 521 22.85 12.60 -3.02
CA LEU A 521 23.39 11.43 -3.74
C LEU A 521 22.30 10.68 -4.52
N GLU A 522 21.11 10.50 -3.93
CA GLU A 522 19.94 9.96 -4.65
C GLU A 522 19.62 10.82 -5.89
N PHE A 523 19.60 12.15 -5.71
CA PHE A 523 19.38 13.10 -6.80
C PHE A 523 20.46 13.01 -7.88
N LEU A 524 21.74 12.96 -7.50
CA LEU A 524 22.87 12.83 -8.43
C LEU A 524 22.78 11.54 -9.24
N THR A 525 22.41 10.43 -8.60
CA THR A 525 22.23 9.12 -9.23
C THR A 525 21.16 9.21 -10.33
N GLN A 526 19.98 9.71 -9.98
CA GLN A 526 18.88 9.83 -10.93
C GLN A 526 19.20 10.81 -12.05
N LEU A 527 19.84 11.94 -11.74
CA LEU A 527 20.23 12.94 -12.73
C LEU A 527 21.23 12.35 -13.73
N SER A 528 22.26 11.66 -13.23
CA SER A 528 23.31 11.05 -14.07
C SER A 528 22.79 9.92 -14.94
N ARG A 529 21.82 9.13 -14.44
CA ARG A 529 21.17 8.06 -15.21
C ARG A 529 20.45 8.58 -16.46
N HIS A 530 19.80 9.75 -16.36
CA HIS A 530 19.01 10.31 -17.46
C HIS A 530 19.80 11.28 -18.35
N TRP A 531 20.77 12.01 -17.78
CA TRP A 531 21.52 13.05 -18.48
C TRP A 531 22.97 12.68 -18.81
N GLY A 532 23.47 11.52 -18.35
CA GLY A 532 24.87 11.14 -18.46
C GLY A 532 25.44 11.08 -19.89
N GLY A 533 24.58 10.85 -20.89
CA GLY A 533 24.95 10.88 -22.31
C GLY A 533 25.05 12.28 -22.94
N GLN A 534 24.55 13.33 -22.28
CA GLN A 534 24.46 14.68 -22.86
C GLN A 534 25.76 15.48 -22.66
N ALA A 535 26.34 16.00 -23.75
CA ALA A 535 27.64 16.68 -23.71
C ALA A 535 27.71 17.84 -22.70
N ASP A 536 26.71 18.72 -22.68
CA ASP A 536 26.70 19.88 -21.76
C ASP A 536 26.64 19.45 -20.29
N PHE A 537 25.86 18.41 -19.98
CA PHE A 537 25.79 17.83 -18.64
C PHE A 537 27.14 17.23 -18.24
N ARG A 538 27.75 16.43 -19.12
CA ARG A 538 29.08 15.83 -18.88
C ARG A 538 30.12 16.91 -18.61
N CYS A 539 30.18 17.95 -19.44
CA CYS A 539 31.12 19.05 -19.28
C CYS A 539 30.91 19.79 -17.95
N ALA A 540 29.66 20.12 -17.61
CA ALA A 540 29.37 20.85 -16.38
C ALA A 540 29.63 20.01 -15.12
N LEU A 541 29.31 18.71 -15.13
CA LEU A 541 29.56 17.80 -14.01
C LEU A 541 31.07 17.57 -13.80
N LEU A 542 31.81 17.30 -14.88
CA LEU A 542 33.26 17.05 -14.80
C LEU A 542 34.07 18.30 -14.46
N ALA A 543 33.55 19.49 -14.76
CA ALA A 543 34.14 20.76 -14.32
C ALA A 543 33.86 21.06 -12.84
N SER A 544 33.01 20.28 -12.18
CA SER A 544 32.62 20.44 -10.78
C SER A 544 33.36 19.44 -9.87
N GLU A 545 33.39 19.69 -8.56
CA GLU A 545 33.95 18.75 -7.57
C GLU A 545 32.96 17.64 -7.15
N VAL A 546 31.76 17.60 -7.74
CA VAL A 546 30.70 16.65 -7.36
C VAL A 546 31.14 15.19 -7.45
N PRO A 547 31.80 14.71 -8.53
CA PRO A 547 32.28 13.32 -8.59
C PRO A 547 33.29 12.99 -7.50
N GLN A 548 34.19 13.91 -7.17
CA GLN A 548 35.20 13.72 -6.12
C GLN A 548 34.56 13.66 -4.73
N LEU A 549 33.58 14.52 -4.46
CA LEU A 549 32.82 14.50 -3.20
C LEU A 549 32.00 13.21 -3.07
N ALA A 550 31.33 12.77 -4.14
CA ALA A 550 30.60 11.50 -4.12
C ALA A 550 31.52 10.30 -3.82
N LEU A 551 32.75 10.29 -4.35
CA LEU A 551 33.76 9.29 -4.05
C LEU A 551 34.18 9.32 -2.57
N GLN A 552 34.40 10.52 -2.01
CA GLN A 552 34.77 10.67 -0.60
C GLN A 552 33.67 10.16 0.36
N LEU A 553 32.40 10.32 -0.03
CA LEU A 553 31.25 9.86 0.76
C LEU A 553 31.09 8.34 0.81
N LEU A 554 31.89 7.57 0.07
CA LEU A 554 32.03 6.13 0.29
C LEU A 554 32.57 5.80 1.70
N GLN A 555 33.22 6.77 2.36
CA GLN A 555 33.75 6.65 3.72
C GLN A 555 32.94 7.48 4.74
N ASP A 556 31.70 7.87 4.41
CA ASP A 556 30.83 8.63 5.33
C ASP A 556 30.53 7.81 6.60
N PRO A 557 30.48 8.44 7.79
CA PRO A 557 30.12 7.74 9.02
C PRO A 557 28.74 7.07 8.97
N GLU A 558 27.81 7.56 8.17
CA GLU A 558 26.42 7.06 8.12
C GLU A 558 26.24 6.03 6.99
N SER A 559 25.76 4.83 7.31
CA SER A 559 25.60 3.74 6.33
C SER A 559 24.64 4.07 5.20
N TYR A 560 23.57 4.81 5.46
CA TYR A 560 22.65 5.26 4.40
C TYR A 560 23.38 6.12 3.37
N VAL A 561 24.23 7.05 3.82
CA VAL A 561 25.01 7.92 2.93
C VAL A 561 26.04 7.10 2.16
N ARG A 562 26.74 6.15 2.81
CA ARG A 562 27.66 5.23 2.10
C ARG A 562 26.94 4.42 1.03
N ALA A 563 25.76 3.87 1.32
CA ALA A 563 24.96 3.11 0.36
C ALA A 563 24.52 3.96 -0.85
N SER A 564 24.06 5.18 -0.62
CA SER A 564 23.73 6.14 -1.68
C SER A 564 24.97 6.58 -2.46
N ALA A 565 26.13 6.68 -1.82
CA ALA A 565 27.39 7.01 -2.47
C ALA A 565 27.86 5.88 -3.39
N VAL A 566 27.75 4.62 -2.93
CA VAL A 566 28.02 3.44 -3.77
C VAL A 566 27.15 3.47 -5.03
N THR A 567 25.85 3.72 -4.86
CA THR A 567 24.90 3.77 -5.99
C THR A 567 25.23 4.92 -6.96
N ALA A 568 25.54 6.11 -6.43
CA ALA A 568 25.91 7.27 -7.24
C ALA A 568 27.21 7.01 -8.02
N MET A 569 28.23 6.48 -7.36
CA MET A 569 29.52 6.18 -7.98
C MET A 569 29.42 5.06 -9.02
N GLY A 570 28.63 4.02 -8.74
CA GLY A 570 28.31 2.96 -9.71
C GLY A 570 27.65 3.52 -10.98
N GLN A 571 26.71 4.45 -10.82
CA GLN A 571 26.04 5.10 -11.93
C GLN A 571 26.95 6.06 -12.72
N LEU A 572 27.81 6.81 -12.04
CA LEU A 572 28.80 7.70 -12.67
C LEU A 572 29.84 6.90 -13.47
N SER A 573 30.33 5.80 -12.90
CA SER A 573 31.28 4.90 -13.58
C SER A 573 30.69 4.30 -14.85
N SER A 574 29.45 3.82 -14.78
CA SER A 574 28.72 3.26 -15.93
C SER A 574 28.54 4.24 -17.09
N GLN A 575 28.58 5.55 -16.80
CA GLN A 575 28.49 6.61 -17.81
C GLN A 575 29.87 7.19 -18.16
N GLY A 576 30.98 6.68 -17.62
CA GLY A 576 32.31 7.26 -17.80
C GLY A 576 32.41 8.70 -17.31
N LEU A 577 31.69 9.03 -16.23
CA LEU A 577 31.64 10.34 -15.57
C LEU A 577 32.55 10.43 -14.34
N HIS A 578 33.34 9.38 -14.11
CA HIS A 578 34.33 9.30 -13.05
C HIS A 578 35.73 9.24 -13.67
N ALA A 579 36.20 10.36 -14.23
CA ALA A 579 37.55 10.49 -14.75
C ALA A 579 38.25 11.70 -14.09
N PRO A 580 39.53 11.60 -13.72
CA PRO A 580 40.22 12.66 -13.00
C PRO A 580 40.42 13.87 -13.91
N THR A 581 40.15 15.07 -13.37
CA THR A 581 40.45 16.36 -13.99
C THR A 581 41.95 16.67 -14.02
N SER A 582 42.80 15.90 -13.30
CA SER A 582 44.24 16.12 -13.27
C SER A 582 45.02 14.88 -13.75
N PRO A 583 45.88 15.01 -14.77
CA PRO A 583 46.71 13.93 -15.29
C PRO A 583 47.71 13.38 -14.26
N GLU A 584 48.08 14.16 -13.24
CA GLU A 584 49.04 13.74 -12.22
C GLU A 584 48.49 12.69 -11.23
N HIS A 585 47.17 12.48 -11.20
CA HIS A 585 46.52 11.50 -10.31
C HIS A 585 45.92 10.30 -11.05
N ALA A 586 46.09 10.22 -12.38
CA ALA A 586 45.54 9.13 -13.19
C ALA A 586 46.20 7.78 -12.91
N GLU A 587 47.50 7.77 -12.56
CA GLU A 587 48.27 6.54 -12.35
C GLU A 587 48.11 5.93 -10.94
N ALA A 588 47.57 6.67 -9.97
CA ALA A 588 47.56 6.28 -8.56
C ALA A 588 46.20 5.86 -8.00
N ARG A 589 45.08 6.06 -8.72
CA ARG A 589 43.75 5.69 -8.21
C ARG A 589 43.46 4.20 -8.46
N GLN A 590 43.22 3.47 -7.38
CA GLN A 590 42.69 2.11 -7.42
C GLN A 590 41.39 2.10 -8.22
N SER A 591 41.17 1.05 -9.03
CA SER A 591 39.92 0.90 -9.77
C SER A 591 38.72 0.97 -8.82
N LEU A 592 37.65 1.68 -9.19
CA LEU A 592 36.44 1.77 -8.37
C LEU A 592 35.90 0.37 -8.03
N PHE A 593 36.05 -0.61 -8.93
CA PHE A 593 35.76 -2.01 -8.66
C PHE A 593 36.40 -2.53 -7.35
N LEU A 594 37.70 -2.28 -7.14
CA LEU A 594 38.42 -2.71 -5.94
C LEU A 594 37.94 -1.99 -4.68
N GLU A 595 37.60 -0.70 -4.78
CA GLU A 595 37.04 0.05 -3.65
C GLU A 595 35.65 -0.48 -3.25
N LEU A 596 34.77 -0.73 -4.23
CA LEU A 596 33.45 -1.30 -3.97
C LEU A 596 33.55 -2.75 -3.47
N LEU A 597 34.45 -3.55 -4.02
CA LEU A 597 34.71 -4.91 -3.55
C LEU A 597 35.24 -4.91 -2.11
N HIS A 598 36.06 -3.92 -1.74
CA HIS A 598 36.49 -3.74 -0.36
C HIS A 598 35.28 -3.45 0.55
N ILE A 599 34.39 -2.53 0.18
CA ILE A 599 33.15 -2.25 0.94
C ILE A 599 32.32 -3.54 1.11
N LEU A 600 32.10 -4.30 0.03
CA LEU A 600 31.40 -5.59 0.09
C LEU A 600 32.08 -6.60 1.03
N SER A 601 33.40 -6.55 1.17
CA SER A 601 34.16 -7.52 1.97
C SER A 601 34.31 -7.13 3.43
N VAL A 602 34.35 -5.82 3.75
CA VAL A 602 34.75 -5.36 5.10
C VAL A 602 33.85 -4.32 5.76
N ASP A 603 32.88 -3.72 5.05
CA ASP A 603 31.98 -2.74 5.69
C ASP A 603 31.19 -3.44 6.80
N SER A 604 31.09 -2.80 7.98
CA SER A 604 30.44 -3.37 9.15
C SER A 604 28.91 -3.40 9.03
N GLU A 605 28.32 -2.62 8.13
CA GLU A 605 26.86 -2.46 8.02
C GLU A 605 26.33 -3.05 6.70
N GLY A 606 25.10 -3.54 6.72
CA GLY A 606 24.50 -4.24 5.57
C GLY A 606 24.19 -3.32 4.38
N PHE A 607 23.74 -2.08 4.63
CA PHE A 607 23.25 -1.19 3.56
C PHE A 607 24.29 -0.90 2.46
N PRO A 608 25.56 -0.55 2.76
CA PRO A 608 26.56 -0.32 1.72
C PRO A 608 26.87 -1.60 0.94
N ARG A 609 26.95 -2.75 1.61
CA ARG A 609 27.22 -4.05 0.97
C ARG A 609 26.09 -4.47 0.03
N ARG A 610 24.82 -4.26 0.44
CA ARG A 610 23.65 -4.45 -0.42
C ARG A 610 23.70 -3.55 -1.66
N ALA A 611 24.06 -2.27 -1.49
CA ALA A 611 24.20 -1.33 -2.60
C ALA A 611 25.32 -1.75 -3.57
N VAL A 612 26.46 -2.25 -3.06
CA VAL A 612 27.54 -2.77 -3.92
C VAL A 612 27.04 -3.93 -4.76
N MET A 613 26.32 -4.88 -4.15
CA MET A 613 25.76 -6.01 -4.89
C MET A 613 24.80 -5.58 -6.01
N GLN A 614 23.99 -4.56 -5.77
CA GLN A 614 23.11 -4.00 -6.80
C GLN A 614 23.92 -3.39 -7.95
N VAL A 615 24.93 -2.57 -7.64
CA VAL A 615 25.82 -1.95 -8.63
C VAL A 615 26.56 -3.02 -9.45
N PHE A 616 27.13 -4.04 -8.83
CA PHE A 616 27.83 -5.11 -9.55
C PHE A 616 26.88 -5.95 -10.41
N THR A 617 25.64 -6.16 -9.97
CA THR A 617 24.62 -6.83 -10.78
C THR A 617 24.23 -5.99 -12.00
N GLU A 618 24.08 -4.67 -11.84
CA GLU A 618 23.84 -3.73 -12.95
C GLU A 618 25.03 -3.70 -13.91
N TRP A 619 26.27 -3.61 -13.40
CA TRP A 619 27.49 -3.61 -14.20
C TRP A 619 27.64 -4.88 -15.04
N LEU A 620 27.35 -6.04 -14.47
CA LEU A 620 27.33 -7.30 -15.20
C LEU A 620 26.27 -7.30 -16.29
N ARG A 621 25.05 -6.83 -15.97
CA ARG A 621 23.92 -6.79 -16.91
C ARG A 621 24.17 -5.87 -18.10
N ASP A 622 24.76 -4.70 -17.85
CA ASP A 622 24.92 -3.63 -18.84
C ASP A 622 26.27 -3.68 -19.58
N GLY A 623 27.18 -4.58 -19.18
CA GLY A 623 28.49 -4.75 -19.83
C GLY A 623 29.51 -3.66 -19.47
N HIS A 624 29.56 -3.26 -18.19
CA HIS A 624 30.55 -2.30 -17.68
C HIS A 624 31.99 -2.75 -17.95
N ALA A 625 32.91 -1.82 -18.19
CA ALA A 625 34.30 -2.12 -18.57
C ALA A 625 35.01 -3.08 -17.59
N ASP A 626 34.87 -2.86 -16.28
CA ASP A 626 35.46 -3.73 -15.24
C ASP A 626 34.86 -5.16 -15.26
N ALA A 627 33.57 -5.30 -15.56
CA ALA A 627 32.90 -6.61 -15.64
C ALA A 627 33.14 -7.30 -17.00
N ALA A 628 33.36 -6.53 -18.06
CA ALA A 628 33.57 -7.03 -19.41
C ALA A 628 35.03 -7.44 -19.68
N GLN A 629 36.01 -6.90 -18.92
CA GLN A 629 37.42 -7.24 -19.08
C GLN A 629 37.70 -8.72 -18.80
N ASP A 630 37.17 -9.23 -17.68
CA ASP A 630 37.21 -10.65 -17.31
C ASP A 630 35.95 -10.99 -16.50
N THR A 631 34.89 -11.35 -17.22
CA THR A 631 33.56 -11.59 -16.62
C THR A 631 33.56 -12.75 -15.65
N GLU A 632 34.29 -13.83 -15.95
CA GLU A 632 34.36 -15.00 -15.06
C GLU A 632 35.08 -14.63 -13.77
N GLN A 633 36.23 -13.95 -13.84
CA GLN A 633 36.95 -13.52 -12.64
C GLN A 633 36.15 -12.49 -11.82
N PHE A 634 35.45 -11.57 -12.48
CA PHE A 634 34.56 -10.60 -11.82
C PHE A 634 33.48 -11.32 -11.01
N VAL A 635 32.73 -12.23 -11.66
CA VAL A 635 31.65 -12.99 -11.02
C VAL A 635 32.19 -13.87 -9.89
N ALA A 636 33.28 -14.60 -10.14
CA ALA A 636 33.90 -15.47 -9.13
C ALA A 636 34.26 -14.70 -7.86
N THR A 637 34.88 -13.53 -8.01
CA THR A 637 35.33 -12.70 -6.89
C THR A 637 34.14 -12.14 -6.10
N VAL A 638 33.11 -11.66 -6.80
CA VAL A 638 31.91 -11.08 -6.16
C VAL A 638 31.10 -12.17 -5.44
N LEU A 639 30.89 -13.33 -6.06
CA LEU A 639 30.19 -14.45 -5.44
C LEU A 639 30.95 -14.99 -4.22
N GLN A 640 32.28 -15.04 -4.27
CA GLN A 640 33.08 -15.43 -3.13
C GLN A 640 32.87 -14.49 -1.94
N ALA A 641 32.84 -13.17 -2.17
CA ALA A 641 32.56 -12.20 -1.13
C ALA A 641 31.12 -12.33 -0.59
N ALA A 642 30.11 -12.38 -1.48
CA ALA A 642 28.71 -12.48 -1.10
C ALA A 642 28.39 -13.78 -0.33
N SER A 643 29.02 -14.91 -0.70
CA SER A 643 28.82 -16.21 -0.04
C SER A 643 29.27 -16.27 1.43
N ARG A 644 30.12 -15.32 1.83
CA ARG A 644 30.65 -15.20 3.20
C ARG A 644 29.92 -14.15 4.03
N ASP A 645 28.95 -13.44 3.45
CA ASP A 645 28.26 -12.36 4.13
C ASP A 645 27.25 -12.91 5.15
N LEU A 646 27.18 -12.23 6.30
CA LEU A 646 26.21 -12.54 7.36
C LEU A 646 24.82 -11.98 7.07
N ASP A 647 24.74 -10.94 6.24
CA ASP A 647 23.47 -10.34 5.84
C ASP A 647 22.82 -11.17 4.72
N TRP A 648 21.68 -11.77 5.04
CA TRP A 648 20.93 -12.61 4.10
C TRP A 648 20.52 -11.85 2.84
N GLU A 649 20.31 -10.54 2.90
CA GLU A 649 19.98 -9.76 1.70
C GLU A 649 21.18 -9.66 0.75
N VAL A 650 22.41 -9.59 1.27
CA VAL A 650 23.62 -9.62 0.44
C VAL A 650 23.74 -10.97 -0.26
N ARG A 651 23.53 -12.08 0.47
CA ARG A 651 23.49 -13.45 -0.11
C ARG A 651 22.38 -13.58 -1.17
N ALA A 652 21.18 -13.05 -0.90
CA ALA A 652 20.08 -13.07 -1.86
C ALA A 652 20.35 -12.22 -3.12
N GLN A 653 21.08 -11.11 -3.00
CA GLN A 653 21.56 -10.34 -4.15
C GLN A 653 22.70 -11.06 -4.89
N GLY A 654 23.54 -11.82 -4.19
CA GLY A 654 24.52 -12.72 -4.82
C GLY A 654 23.84 -13.72 -5.76
N LEU A 655 22.70 -14.28 -5.34
CA LEU A 655 21.90 -15.19 -6.17
C LEU A 655 21.25 -14.48 -7.36
N GLU A 656 20.96 -13.17 -7.24
CA GLU A 656 20.52 -12.35 -8.38
C GLU A 656 21.64 -12.19 -9.42
N LEU A 657 22.84 -11.85 -8.97
CA LEU A 657 24.01 -11.73 -9.84
C LEU A 657 24.31 -13.06 -10.53
N ALA A 658 24.23 -14.17 -9.80
CA ALA A 658 24.35 -15.52 -10.36
C ALA A 658 23.29 -15.80 -11.43
N LEU A 659 22.03 -15.38 -11.24
CA LEU A 659 20.97 -15.51 -12.23
C LEU A 659 21.24 -14.67 -13.49
N VAL A 660 21.75 -13.44 -13.34
CA VAL A 660 22.15 -12.59 -14.48
C VAL A 660 23.26 -13.26 -15.29
N PHE A 661 24.31 -13.76 -14.63
CA PHE A 661 25.40 -14.49 -15.28
C PHE A 661 24.88 -15.73 -16.01
N LEU A 662 24.05 -16.53 -15.34
CA LEU A 662 23.42 -17.70 -15.93
C LEU A 662 22.58 -17.36 -17.16
N GLY A 663 21.84 -16.24 -17.11
CA GLY A 663 21.07 -15.72 -18.24
C GLY A 663 21.93 -15.30 -19.43
N GLN A 664 23.13 -14.76 -19.20
CA GLN A 664 24.10 -14.42 -20.26
C GLN A 664 24.73 -15.69 -20.87
N THR A 665 25.02 -16.70 -20.05
CA THR A 665 25.70 -17.94 -20.50
C THR A 665 24.74 -18.94 -21.17
N LEU A 666 23.52 -19.12 -20.64
CA LEU A 666 22.54 -20.14 -21.07
C LEU A 666 21.22 -19.55 -21.63
N GLY A 667 21.11 -18.23 -21.73
CA GLY A 667 19.90 -17.52 -22.13
C GLY A 667 18.93 -17.30 -20.96
N PRO A 668 18.06 -16.27 -21.03
CA PRO A 668 17.23 -15.82 -19.91
C PRO A 668 16.19 -16.86 -19.45
N PRO A 669 15.69 -16.73 -18.20
CA PRO A 669 14.59 -17.54 -17.68
C PRO A 669 13.29 -17.32 -18.46
N ARG A 670 12.54 -18.41 -18.67
CA ARG A 670 11.21 -18.36 -19.28
C ARG A 670 10.27 -17.69 -18.26
N THR A 671 9.95 -16.43 -18.49
CA THR A 671 8.80 -15.81 -17.82
C THR A 671 7.54 -16.45 -18.41
N HIS A 672 6.97 -17.42 -17.69
CA HIS A 672 5.65 -17.98 -18.01
C HIS A 672 4.56 -16.94 -17.75
N CYS A 673 4.45 -15.94 -18.62
CA CYS A 673 3.25 -15.14 -18.74
C CYS A 673 2.35 -15.82 -19.78
N PRO A 674 1.13 -16.27 -19.42
CA PRO A 674 0.23 -16.98 -20.34
C PRO A 674 -0.22 -16.14 -21.56
N TYR A 675 0.13 -14.84 -21.61
CA TYR A 675 -0.26 -13.91 -22.66
C TYR A 675 0.91 -13.37 -23.50
N ALA A 676 2.17 -13.75 -23.21
CA ALA A 676 3.33 -13.27 -23.96
C ALA A 676 3.66 -14.19 -25.15
N VAL A 677 3.77 -13.62 -26.36
CA VAL A 677 4.23 -14.34 -27.56
C VAL A 677 5.69 -14.72 -27.36
N ALA A 678 5.99 -16.02 -27.36
CA ALA A 678 7.36 -16.52 -27.24
C ALA A 678 8.23 -16.00 -28.40
N LEU A 679 9.20 -15.16 -28.10
CA LEU A 679 10.25 -14.76 -29.05
C LEU A 679 11.10 -16.00 -29.41
N PRO A 680 11.64 -16.07 -30.65
CA PRO A 680 12.52 -17.16 -31.06
C PRO A 680 13.66 -17.33 -30.07
N GLU A 681 13.92 -18.56 -29.62
CA GLU A 681 15.04 -18.84 -28.72
C GLU A 681 16.34 -18.35 -29.38
N VAL A 682 16.96 -17.35 -28.76
CA VAL A 682 18.31 -16.92 -29.12
C VAL A 682 19.22 -18.12 -28.86
N ALA A 683 19.98 -18.51 -29.88
CA ALA A 683 20.90 -19.63 -29.77
C ALA A 683 21.83 -19.42 -28.56
N PRO A 684 22.16 -20.49 -27.81
CA PRO A 684 23.09 -20.43 -26.69
C PRO A 684 24.37 -19.69 -27.09
N ALA A 685 24.84 -18.77 -26.24
CA ALA A 685 26.11 -18.08 -26.51
C ALA A 685 27.30 -19.06 -26.55
N GLN A 686 27.21 -20.15 -25.79
CA GLN A 686 28.25 -21.17 -25.67
C GLN A 686 27.68 -22.60 -25.71
N PRO A 687 28.43 -23.59 -26.22
CA PRO A 687 28.12 -25.01 -26.05
C PRO A 687 27.89 -25.35 -24.57
N LEU A 688 26.88 -26.16 -24.25
CA LEU A 688 26.48 -26.48 -22.86
C LEU A 688 27.66 -26.91 -21.98
N THR A 689 28.57 -27.73 -22.50
CA THR A 689 29.74 -28.21 -21.74
C THR A 689 30.70 -27.08 -21.37
N GLU A 690 30.85 -26.06 -22.23
CA GLU A 690 31.66 -24.87 -21.94
C GLU A 690 30.94 -23.97 -20.93
N ALA A 691 29.65 -23.75 -21.13
CA ALA A 691 28.82 -23.00 -20.20
C ALA A 691 28.86 -23.60 -18.77
N LEU A 692 28.71 -24.91 -18.64
CA LEU A 692 28.79 -25.57 -17.34
C LEU A 692 30.17 -25.46 -16.70
N ARG A 693 31.24 -25.53 -17.50
CA ARG A 693 32.60 -25.34 -17.00
C ARG A 693 32.79 -23.91 -16.48
N ALA A 694 32.27 -22.90 -17.18
CA ALA A 694 32.28 -21.51 -16.71
C ALA A 694 31.50 -21.36 -15.40
N LEU A 695 30.31 -21.98 -15.28
CA LEU A 695 29.51 -21.95 -14.04
C LEU A 695 30.23 -22.61 -12.85
N CYS A 696 30.96 -23.71 -13.08
CA CYS A 696 31.83 -24.31 -12.07
C CYS A 696 33.00 -23.40 -11.72
N HIS A 697 33.65 -22.80 -12.74
CA HIS A 697 34.83 -21.95 -12.55
C HIS A 697 34.53 -20.73 -11.67
N VAL A 698 33.37 -20.11 -11.85
CA VAL A 698 32.94 -18.96 -11.03
C VAL A 698 32.39 -19.34 -9.65
N GLY A 699 32.32 -20.63 -9.31
CA GLY A 699 31.82 -21.11 -8.01
C GLY A 699 30.30 -20.97 -7.84
N LEU A 700 29.53 -20.87 -8.93
CA LEU A 700 28.07 -20.66 -8.85
C LEU A 700 27.36 -21.83 -8.19
N PHE A 701 27.76 -23.06 -8.50
CA PHE A 701 27.16 -24.26 -7.91
C PHE A 701 27.43 -24.36 -6.41
N ASP A 702 28.66 -24.15 -5.97
CA ASP A 702 29.00 -24.11 -4.54
C ASP A 702 28.15 -23.10 -3.80
N PHE A 703 28.05 -21.89 -4.35
CA PHE A 703 27.25 -20.84 -3.75
C PHE A 703 25.75 -21.18 -3.70
N ALA A 704 25.18 -21.67 -4.80
CA ALA A 704 23.78 -22.06 -4.86
C ALA A 704 23.46 -23.23 -3.91
N PHE A 705 24.25 -24.29 -3.90
CA PHE A 705 23.95 -25.44 -3.03
C PHE A 705 24.15 -25.13 -1.55
N CYS A 706 25.14 -24.32 -1.17
CA CYS A 706 25.23 -23.79 0.19
C CYS A 706 23.99 -22.96 0.54
N ALA A 707 23.58 -22.05 -0.35
CA ALA A 707 22.40 -21.22 -0.17
C ALA A 707 21.09 -22.00 -0.14
N LEU A 708 21.00 -23.20 -0.74
CA LEU A 708 19.81 -24.05 -0.72
C LEU A 708 19.47 -24.54 0.70
N PHE A 709 20.49 -24.68 1.55
CA PHE A 709 20.36 -25.10 2.95
C PHE A 709 20.57 -23.95 3.93
N ASP A 710 20.41 -22.70 3.46
CA ASP A 710 20.51 -21.53 4.31
C ASP A 710 19.41 -21.52 5.39
N CYS A 711 19.75 -21.01 6.58
CA CYS A 711 18.75 -20.83 7.63
C CYS A 711 17.76 -19.71 7.28
N ASP A 712 18.20 -18.74 6.47
CA ASP A 712 17.34 -17.69 5.96
C ASP A 712 16.52 -18.20 4.76
N ARG A 713 15.26 -18.52 5.03
CA ARG A 713 14.31 -19.04 4.05
C ARG A 713 14.27 -18.27 2.71
N PRO A 714 14.30 -16.92 2.67
CA PRO A 714 14.33 -16.20 1.38
C PRO A 714 15.55 -16.55 0.52
N VAL A 715 16.71 -16.83 1.13
CA VAL A 715 17.94 -17.23 0.45
C VAL A 715 17.79 -18.67 -0.08
N ALA A 716 17.31 -19.58 0.77
CA ALA A 716 17.03 -20.97 0.38
C ALA A 716 16.03 -21.08 -0.77
N GLN A 717 14.95 -20.30 -0.71
CA GLN A 717 13.94 -20.27 -1.76
C GLN A 717 14.50 -19.73 -3.07
N LYS A 718 15.24 -18.62 -3.03
CA LYS A 718 15.84 -18.04 -4.23
C LYS A 718 16.90 -18.95 -4.86
N SER A 719 17.66 -19.67 -4.04
CA SER A 719 18.60 -20.69 -4.52
C SER A 719 17.86 -21.88 -5.15
N CYS A 720 16.79 -22.36 -4.50
CA CYS A 720 15.95 -23.42 -5.03
C CYS A 720 15.39 -23.06 -6.41
N ASP A 721 14.87 -21.83 -6.58
CA ASP A 721 14.38 -21.32 -7.85
C ASP A 721 15.49 -21.23 -8.92
N LEU A 722 16.69 -20.78 -8.55
CA LEU A 722 17.86 -20.73 -9.45
C LEU A 722 18.27 -22.14 -9.92
N LEU A 723 18.32 -23.12 -9.01
CA LEU A 723 18.69 -24.51 -9.32
C LEU A 723 17.62 -25.20 -10.16
N LEU A 724 16.34 -24.97 -9.87
CA LEU A 724 15.22 -25.43 -10.71
C LEU A 724 15.35 -24.88 -12.13
N PHE A 725 15.58 -23.58 -12.27
CA PHE A 725 15.78 -22.93 -13.56
C PHE A 725 16.95 -23.56 -14.34
N LEU A 726 18.07 -23.79 -13.67
CA LEU A 726 19.25 -24.42 -14.27
C LEU A 726 18.94 -25.86 -14.71
N ARG A 727 18.21 -26.64 -13.90
CA ARG A 727 17.78 -28.01 -14.24
C ARG A 727 16.89 -28.03 -15.48
N ASP A 728 15.93 -27.11 -15.57
CA ASP A 728 15.01 -26.98 -16.71
C ASP A 728 15.75 -26.60 -18.00
N LYS A 729 16.69 -25.65 -17.91
CA LYS A 729 17.55 -25.29 -19.04
C LYS A 729 18.33 -26.51 -19.51
N ILE A 730 18.99 -27.24 -18.62
CA ILE A 730 19.81 -28.40 -19.00
C ILE A 730 18.97 -29.50 -19.63
N ALA A 731 17.77 -29.75 -19.11
CA ALA A 731 16.83 -30.71 -19.70
C ALA A 731 16.55 -30.40 -21.18
N SER A 732 16.41 -29.11 -21.52
CA SER A 732 16.17 -28.66 -22.91
C SER A 732 17.36 -28.85 -23.87
N TYR A 733 18.60 -28.91 -23.36
CA TYR A 733 19.79 -29.26 -24.18
C TYR A 733 19.98 -30.78 -24.30
N SER A 734 19.60 -31.54 -23.26
CA SER A 734 19.84 -32.98 -23.20
C SER A 734 18.95 -33.83 -24.11
N SER A 735 17.90 -33.27 -24.72
CA SER A 735 17.13 -33.94 -25.77
C SER A 735 17.92 -34.23 -27.07
N LEU A 736 19.22 -33.91 -27.10
CA LEU A 736 20.12 -34.10 -28.25
C LEU A 736 21.33 -35.03 -28.02
N ARG A 737 21.54 -35.61 -26.83
CA ARG A 737 22.67 -36.56 -26.64
C ARG A 737 22.49 -37.53 -25.47
N GLU A 738 21.82 -38.65 -25.72
CA GLU A 738 22.01 -39.89 -24.95
C GLU A 738 23.36 -40.51 -25.33
N ALA A 739 24.42 -40.13 -24.63
CA ALA A 739 25.72 -40.78 -24.76
C ALA A 739 26.39 -40.95 -23.40
N ARG A 740 26.08 -42.11 -22.80
CA ARG A 740 27.03 -43.08 -22.22
C ARG A 740 27.93 -42.60 -21.06
N GLY A 741 27.57 -43.08 -19.86
CA GLY A 741 28.41 -43.15 -18.67
C GLY A 741 27.68 -42.60 -17.45
N SER A 742 27.31 -43.46 -16.49
CA SER A 742 26.84 -43.00 -15.17
C SER A 742 28.00 -42.26 -14.50
N PRO A 743 27.89 -40.96 -14.19
CA PRO A 743 28.91 -40.26 -13.41
C PRO A 743 29.04 -40.94 -12.05
N ASN A 744 30.24 -40.91 -11.47
CA ASN A 744 30.50 -41.45 -10.14
C ASN A 744 29.85 -40.53 -9.09
N THR A 745 28.57 -40.76 -8.76
CA THR A 745 27.77 -39.95 -7.82
C THR A 745 28.36 -39.89 -6.41
N ALA A 746 29.23 -40.84 -6.05
CA ALA A 746 29.85 -40.94 -4.74
C ALA A 746 30.62 -39.66 -4.31
N SER A 747 31.26 -38.95 -5.25
CA SER A 747 31.98 -37.70 -4.94
C SER A 747 31.04 -36.54 -4.67
N ALA A 748 29.93 -36.46 -5.42
CA ALA A 748 28.95 -35.39 -5.29
C ALA A 748 28.09 -35.58 -4.02
N GLU A 749 27.67 -36.82 -3.75
CA GLU A 749 26.94 -37.20 -2.53
C GLU A 749 27.77 -36.98 -1.26
N ALA A 750 29.10 -37.16 -1.31
CA ALA A 750 29.99 -36.86 -0.19
C ALA A 750 30.12 -35.36 0.10
N THR A 751 29.77 -34.49 -0.85
CA THR A 751 29.87 -33.03 -0.71
C THR A 751 28.57 -32.42 -0.17
N LEU A 752 27.43 -33.09 -0.36
CA LEU A 752 26.13 -32.66 0.12
C LEU A 752 26.06 -32.44 1.65
N PRO A 753 26.62 -33.32 2.51
CA PRO A 753 26.67 -33.09 3.94
C PRO A 753 27.47 -31.85 4.32
N ARG A 754 28.53 -31.52 3.56
CA ARG A 754 29.38 -30.35 3.81
C ARG A 754 28.61 -29.06 3.54
N TRP A 755 27.89 -28.99 2.42
CA TRP A 755 27.03 -27.85 2.12
C TRP A 755 25.86 -27.73 3.09
N ARG A 756 25.26 -28.85 3.50
CA ARG A 756 24.21 -28.87 4.53
C ARG A 756 24.73 -28.42 5.91
N ALA A 757 26.01 -28.69 6.20
CA ALA A 757 26.68 -28.21 7.41
C ALA A 757 27.16 -26.76 7.31
N GLY A 758 27.00 -26.10 6.16
CA GLY A 758 27.53 -24.76 5.91
C GLY A 758 29.06 -24.71 5.82
N GLU A 759 29.73 -25.86 5.68
CA GLU A 759 31.19 -25.92 5.56
C GLU A 759 31.61 -25.46 4.16
N GLN A 760 32.32 -24.33 4.09
CA GLN A 760 32.84 -23.82 2.81
C GLN A 760 33.88 -24.79 2.23
N ALA A 761 33.74 -25.09 0.94
CA ALA A 761 34.73 -25.86 0.21
C ALA A 761 36.08 -25.11 0.16
N GLN A 762 37.19 -25.86 0.16
CA GLN A 762 38.49 -25.32 -0.25
C GLN A 762 38.39 -24.70 -1.65
N PRO A 763 39.27 -23.76 -2.04
CA PRO A 763 39.20 -23.08 -3.35
C PRO A 763 38.99 -24.10 -4.47
N PRO A 764 38.17 -23.77 -5.48
CA PRO A 764 37.54 -24.74 -6.36
C PRO A 764 38.61 -25.62 -7.00
N GLY A 765 38.77 -26.84 -6.49
CA GLY A 765 39.37 -27.91 -7.28
C GLY A 765 38.36 -28.23 -8.35
N ASP A 766 38.79 -28.23 -9.61
CA ASP A 766 37.95 -28.39 -10.81
C ASP A 766 36.74 -29.31 -10.56
N GLN A 767 35.59 -28.72 -10.25
CA GLN A 767 34.36 -29.48 -10.08
C GLN A 767 34.00 -30.03 -11.45
N GLU A 768 34.02 -31.35 -11.61
CA GLU A 768 33.61 -31.96 -12.87
C GLU A 768 32.12 -31.65 -13.11
N PRO A 769 31.79 -30.95 -14.22
CA PRO A 769 30.40 -30.59 -14.55
C PRO A 769 29.45 -31.77 -14.42
N GLU A 770 29.88 -32.96 -14.84
CA GLU A 770 29.12 -34.20 -14.82
C GLU A 770 28.67 -34.62 -13.41
N ALA A 771 29.50 -34.40 -12.38
CA ALA A 771 29.19 -34.75 -11.00
C ALA A 771 28.12 -33.81 -10.41
N VAL A 772 28.25 -32.52 -10.69
CA VAL A 772 27.30 -31.48 -10.27
C VAL A 772 25.93 -31.70 -10.90
N LEU A 773 25.89 -32.07 -12.19
CA LEU A 773 24.65 -32.39 -12.90
C LEU A 773 23.93 -33.62 -12.35
N ALA A 774 24.69 -34.65 -11.98
CA ALA A 774 24.10 -35.85 -11.40
C ALA A 774 23.39 -35.51 -10.08
N MET A 775 23.97 -34.62 -9.27
CA MET A 775 23.37 -34.15 -8.03
C MET A 775 22.14 -33.27 -8.24
N LEU A 776 22.21 -32.32 -9.17
CA LEU A 776 21.05 -31.47 -9.49
C LEU A 776 19.82 -32.29 -9.89
N ARG A 777 20.03 -33.45 -10.53
CA ARG A 777 18.98 -34.39 -10.91
C ARG A 777 18.50 -35.27 -9.76
N SER A 778 19.30 -35.49 -8.71
CA SER A 778 18.92 -36.37 -7.59
C SER A 778 18.17 -35.64 -6.47
N LEU A 779 18.23 -34.30 -6.42
CA LEU A 779 17.53 -33.50 -5.42
C LEU A 779 16.06 -33.27 -5.79
N ASP A 780 15.17 -33.49 -4.82
CA ASP A 780 13.75 -33.14 -4.89
C ASP A 780 13.57 -31.63 -4.64
N LEU A 781 13.93 -30.84 -5.65
CA LEU A 781 13.81 -29.38 -5.59
C LEU A 781 12.35 -28.92 -5.53
N GLU A 782 11.41 -29.64 -6.13
CA GLU A 782 9.97 -29.34 -6.05
C GLU A 782 9.40 -29.57 -4.65
N GLY A 783 9.76 -30.69 -4.01
CA GLY A 783 9.42 -30.96 -2.61
C GLY A 783 10.02 -29.90 -1.69
N LEU A 784 11.32 -29.59 -1.87
CA LEU A 784 11.98 -28.51 -1.13
C LEU A 784 11.30 -27.16 -1.34
N ARG A 785 10.95 -26.81 -2.57
CA ARG A 785 10.22 -25.56 -2.87
C ARG A 785 8.85 -25.53 -2.20
N SER A 786 8.15 -26.66 -2.13
CA SER A 786 6.85 -26.78 -1.47
C SER A 786 6.98 -26.60 0.05
N THR A 787 7.96 -27.26 0.68
CA THR A 787 8.27 -27.07 2.10
C THR A 787 8.73 -25.64 2.39
N LEU A 788 9.56 -25.06 1.52
CA LEU A 788 9.98 -23.66 1.59
C LEU A 788 8.84 -22.69 1.25
N ALA A 789 7.67 -23.15 0.81
CA ALA A 789 6.46 -22.32 0.63
C ALA A 789 5.56 -22.34 1.88
N GLU A 790 5.66 -23.36 2.72
CA GLU A 790 4.91 -23.46 3.99
C GLU A 790 5.47 -22.48 5.03
N SER A 791 4.61 -21.76 5.77
CA SER A 791 5.05 -20.86 6.82
C SER A 791 5.73 -21.63 7.96
N SER A 792 6.70 -21.01 8.64
CA SER A 792 7.41 -21.64 9.78
C SER A 792 6.47 -22.00 10.93
N ASP A 793 5.30 -21.36 10.99
CA ASP A 793 4.27 -21.54 12.01
C ASP A 793 3.11 -22.46 11.56
N HIS A 794 3.23 -23.19 10.44
CA HIS A 794 2.10 -23.99 9.92
C HIS A 794 1.63 -25.08 10.89
N VAL A 795 2.53 -25.71 11.67
CA VAL A 795 2.18 -26.70 12.69
C VAL A 795 1.46 -26.03 13.87
N GLU A 796 2.02 -24.93 14.36
CA GLU A 796 1.46 -24.11 15.45
C GLU A 796 0.09 -23.50 15.08
N LYS A 797 -0.13 -23.25 13.79
CA LYS A 797 -1.41 -22.73 13.26
C LYS A 797 -2.43 -23.80 12.93
N SER A 798 -2.15 -25.09 13.17
CA SER A 798 -3.12 -26.15 12.91
C SER A 798 -4.34 -26.04 13.86
N PRO A 799 -5.57 -26.37 13.41
CA PRO A 799 -6.74 -26.40 14.28
C PRO A 799 -6.58 -27.34 15.48
N GLN A 800 -5.86 -28.45 15.30
CA GLN A 800 -5.56 -29.39 16.36
C GLN A 800 -4.67 -28.77 17.45
N SER A 801 -3.56 -28.10 17.06
CA SER A 801 -2.69 -27.39 18.02
C SER A 801 -3.49 -26.37 18.81
N LEU A 802 -4.33 -25.57 18.13
CA LEU A 802 -5.20 -24.59 18.79
C LEU A 802 -6.11 -25.24 19.86
N LEU A 803 -6.76 -26.35 19.52
CA LEU A 803 -7.64 -27.06 20.45
C LEU A 803 -6.86 -27.63 21.64
N GLN A 804 -5.68 -28.18 21.40
CA GLN A 804 -4.80 -28.70 22.45
C GLN A 804 -4.29 -27.59 23.37
N ASP A 805 -3.86 -26.45 22.83
CA ASP A 805 -3.39 -25.30 23.60
C ASP A 805 -4.49 -24.74 24.52
N MET A 806 -5.72 -24.64 24.00
CA MET A 806 -6.88 -24.21 24.79
C MET A 806 -7.19 -25.20 25.92
N LEU A 807 -7.08 -26.51 25.67
CA LEU A 807 -7.28 -27.55 26.69
C LEU A 807 -6.16 -27.62 27.72
N ALA A 808 -4.91 -27.41 27.30
CA ALA A 808 -3.75 -27.32 28.19
C ALA A 808 -3.92 -26.14 29.17
N THR A 809 -4.39 -25.00 28.68
CA THR A 809 -4.70 -23.83 29.52
C THR A 809 -5.77 -24.12 30.57
N GLY A 810 -6.76 -24.96 30.25
CA GLY A 810 -7.80 -25.44 31.16
C GLY A 810 -7.38 -26.59 32.09
N GLY A 811 -6.11 -27.00 32.09
CA GLY A 811 -5.57 -28.06 32.95
C GLY A 811 -6.04 -29.48 32.60
N PHE A 812 -6.60 -29.70 31.40
CA PHE A 812 -7.12 -31.01 30.98
C PHE A 812 -6.07 -31.95 30.38
N LEU A 813 -4.93 -31.42 29.95
CA LEU A 813 -3.78 -32.19 29.48
C LEU A 813 -2.75 -32.32 30.62
N GLN A 814 -3.06 -33.12 31.63
CA GLN A 814 -2.05 -33.61 32.58
C GLN A 814 -1.20 -34.68 31.86
N GLY A 815 -0.21 -34.25 31.07
CA GLY A 815 0.63 -35.19 30.32
C GLY A 815 1.86 -34.61 29.65
N ASP A 816 1.80 -33.38 29.14
CA ASP A 816 2.95 -32.76 28.47
C ASP A 816 3.51 -31.64 29.34
N GLU A 817 4.51 -31.97 30.16
CA GLU A 817 5.49 -30.97 30.60
C GLU A 817 6.03 -30.30 29.33
N ALA A 818 5.77 -29.00 29.18
CA ALA A 818 6.22 -28.24 28.03
C ALA A 818 7.74 -28.40 27.86
N ASP A 819 8.13 -29.16 26.83
CA ASP A 819 9.48 -29.16 26.26
C ASP A 819 9.70 -27.77 25.61
N CYS A 820 9.97 -26.77 26.44
CA CYS A 820 10.54 -25.52 25.97
C CYS A 820 12.03 -25.77 25.70
N TYR A 821 12.36 -25.96 24.42
CA TYR A 821 13.72 -25.80 23.89
C TYR A 821 14.19 -24.35 23.96
#